data_AF-W9XWL7-F1
#
_entry.id   AF-W9XWL7-F1
#
_cell.length_a   1.000
_cell.length_b   1.000
_cell.length_c   1.000
_cell.angle_alpha   90.00
_cell.angle_beta   90.00
_cell.angle_gamma   90.00
#
_symmetry.space_group_name_H-M   'P 1'
#
loop_
_entity.id
_entity.type
_entity.pdbx_description
1 polymer ?
#
loop_
_entity_poly.entity_id
_entity_poly.type
_entity_poly.pdbx_seq_one_letter_code
_entity_poly.pdbx_strand_id
1 'polypeptide(L)'
;MVYGVTARGLPWTYGTTQNLTIQTFDYSGTDDLSNAVLTAQVPGFGVSMDCAPAQVNNLSSALQSRPWLPAGILAEYLVGDISSPDCQLTGVSLGQTPGHMYFQENFDPSTGWKSNYQGFFDYYVCNSGYNYVNYGNPDVPQPHATSPEQYRFLLTMSEVTFWYNGTSGSLPSSSQTTNWTIAQSTAVLCRPSYSIDLYDVTLAPLNRTLLRAEKISNTSIDLIGFDLGKFLDGIVNSLSVADFGEGGPDYVIAPVPQMFLLLEALLTDAPNGSLLKPLIQPDLLQNVSTQALEGIGTQFADQYLKQAKSEPLTGSYMMTQQRLQVKRLTVGLLLTALGLLVITVLVLIKFRPWDTAPCTTESLASAAIILASSKALRSHMQTGQPDLDNSVRNLESREYQTVVGPEGLFEIQPVVAPSVPTASLHSKEDKSKKELSPWWRPIATRKWFSVCILLVPLILIAVLEVIQHVSDRKQGIVTLDSSDSYHLTISYIPLAVMLLVALLYGSLDATASAFAPFLALRRGSAQAERSISASLLSKLPPHAFYLSLRNRHWVNTFTILAATVSSFLTIVTSGLYSPVTVQSPHAVQMQQLSVMNLSHVDLSEGDNLAGETTKLMMLFNLSNPVGTYDDLVFPSFEAHIPDALLGGIAPNEEVLISMTMPALRPSLQCTVAPVDSITTADNVYHSGTMQVLVDGTYTYADPGEGIFSTQKAVFPWSLGTSNTTLVKEPGGSADWSYTYIIPNDTETSVPKTQIGATSPVQWIADGKTLTAHQTSTEHTGKLDVDPSTANFGFAGGWASGTRTNQVVNISLDGANTFMANTWKMQTDLVITLCYQILEEVQTNVTFNWPSMTTNQDNPPVADQATARIIMSNETSTPTWKMNTTVTSASPHWFGISLNMFLWALQDNTTAANCLNAWFTTLQNRKGGQPLSELLGQANQDGLIKASNDMYARYAAQAINANMRASGKASGQDLPSYNATILVPVLRLKQNKGPKIVLQVLLAVMAVCGAVAYSLLNTKELLRQSPCSIAGKMELLARSELCNTRKVIPEGAEWWDGRQRKRMGLFDGWFFSLGWWGDEMKWYGIDTGRAEKVQ
;
A
#
# COMPACT_ATOMS: atom_id res chain seq x y z
N MET A 1 -19.29 2.95 -17.48
CA MET A 1 -18.66 2.90 -16.13
C MET A 1 -19.56 2.22 -15.11
N VAL A 2 -20.80 2.70 -14.90
CA VAL A 2 -21.77 2.16 -13.92
C VAL A 2 -21.82 0.64 -13.93
N TYR A 3 -22.15 0.04 -15.09
CA TYR A 3 -22.13 -1.40 -15.31
C TYR A 3 -20.84 -2.08 -14.81
N GLY A 4 -19.69 -1.57 -15.23
CA GLY A 4 -18.40 -2.15 -14.91
C GLY A 4 -18.11 -2.17 -13.42
N VAL A 5 -18.57 -1.17 -12.67
CA VAL A 5 -18.36 -1.12 -11.22
C VAL A 5 -19.30 -2.08 -10.49
N THR A 6 -20.58 -2.03 -10.81
CA THR A 6 -21.62 -2.75 -10.07
C THR A 6 -21.69 -4.22 -10.44
N ALA A 7 -21.62 -4.55 -11.74
CA ALA A 7 -21.75 -5.92 -12.24
C ALA A 7 -20.40 -6.64 -12.39
N ARG A 8 -19.30 -5.90 -12.57
CA ARG A 8 -17.97 -6.47 -12.88
C ARG A 8 -16.91 -6.22 -11.80
N GLY A 9 -17.25 -5.51 -10.72
CA GLY A 9 -16.32 -5.24 -9.63
C GLY A 9 -15.14 -4.36 -10.01
N LEU A 10 -15.25 -3.58 -11.10
CA LEU A 10 -14.26 -2.54 -11.39
C LEU A 10 -14.31 -1.45 -10.31
N PRO A 11 -13.18 -0.83 -9.96
CA PRO A 11 -13.20 0.31 -9.06
C PRO A 11 -13.88 1.52 -9.72
N TRP A 12 -14.58 2.34 -8.94
CA TRP A 12 -15.01 3.68 -9.39
C TRP A 12 -13.80 4.49 -9.86
N THR A 13 -14.01 5.40 -10.83
CA THR A 13 -12.96 6.33 -11.26
C THR A 13 -12.54 7.19 -10.07
N TYR A 14 -11.25 7.56 -10.02
CA TYR A 14 -10.71 8.33 -8.90
C TYR A 14 -11.52 9.61 -8.65
N GLY A 15 -12.07 9.75 -7.45
CA GLY A 15 -12.93 10.89 -7.07
C GLY A 15 -14.42 10.71 -7.37
N THR A 16 -14.89 9.50 -7.66
CA THR A 16 -16.32 9.20 -7.86
C THR A 16 -16.82 8.05 -6.98
N THR A 17 -18.11 8.05 -6.70
CA THR A 17 -18.89 6.94 -6.12
C THR A 17 -20.17 6.75 -6.94
N GLN A 18 -21.12 5.95 -6.46
CA GLN A 18 -22.40 5.74 -7.14
C GLN A 18 -23.21 7.04 -7.33
N ASN A 19 -23.20 7.94 -6.34
CA ASN A 19 -24.09 9.11 -6.32
C ASN A 19 -23.36 10.44 -6.06
N LEU A 20 -22.02 10.43 -6.05
CA LEU A 20 -21.20 11.59 -5.76
C LEU A 20 -19.96 11.61 -6.65
N THR A 21 -19.66 12.79 -7.19
CA THR A 21 -18.39 13.05 -7.85
C THR A 21 -17.75 14.32 -7.28
N ILE A 22 -16.46 14.27 -6.94
CA ILE A 22 -15.74 15.36 -6.24
C ILE A 22 -14.58 15.90 -7.08
N GLN A 23 -14.22 17.16 -6.88
CA GLN A 23 -12.97 17.69 -7.45
C GLN A 23 -11.77 17.01 -6.77
N THR A 24 -10.93 16.35 -7.57
CA THR A 24 -9.73 15.67 -7.07
C THR A 24 -8.60 16.67 -6.84
N PHE A 25 -7.72 16.36 -5.90
CA PHE A 25 -6.57 17.19 -5.56
C PHE A 25 -5.34 16.31 -5.29
N ASP A 26 -4.15 16.91 -5.45
CA ASP A 26 -2.86 16.27 -5.25
C ASP A 26 -1.90 17.18 -4.47
N TYR A 27 -0.90 16.61 -3.82
CA TYR A 27 0.12 17.33 -3.07
C TYR A 27 1.33 17.65 -3.95
N SER A 28 1.70 18.93 -4.03
CA SER A 28 2.83 19.43 -4.85
C SER A 28 4.02 19.94 -4.02
N GLY A 29 4.14 19.53 -2.76
CA GLY A 29 5.25 19.96 -1.89
C GLY A 29 6.47 19.04 -1.94
N THR A 30 7.51 19.41 -1.20
CA THR A 30 8.81 18.71 -1.17
C THR A 30 8.89 17.56 -0.16
N ASP A 31 7.88 17.40 0.70
CA ASP A 31 7.88 16.37 1.73
C ASP A 31 7.49 15.01 1.12
N ASP A 32 8.19 13.94 1.53
CA ASP A 32 7.86 12.57 1.14
C ASP A 32 6.62 12.10 1.92
N LEU A 33 5.45 12.24 1.29
CA LEU A 33 4.15 11.90 1.85
C LEU A 33 3.65 10.51 1.41
N SER A 34 4.56 9.56 1.14
CA SER A 34 4.22 8.25 0.59
C SER A 34 3.14 7.48 1.39
N ASN A 35 3.04 7.73 2.70
CA ASN A 35 2.09 7.07 3.62
C ASN A 35 1.10 8.05 4.28
N ALA A 36 0.90 9.23 3.69
CA ALA A 36 0.01 10.23 4.25
C ALA A 36 -1.40 10.13 3.64
N VAL A 37 -2.40 10.34 4.48
CA VAL A 37 -3.79 10.53 4.10
C VAL A 37 -4.05 12.02 4.01
N LEU A 38 -4.49 12.52 2.85
CA LEU A 38 -4.77 13.94 2.61
C LEU A 38 -6.24 14.22 2.87
N THR A 39 -6.53 15.32 3.55
CA THR A 39 -7.90 15.80 3.79
C THR A 39 -8.03 17.26 3.35
N ALA A 40 -8.99 17.55 2.47
CA ALA A 40 -9.27 18.91 2.03
C ALA A 40 -10.76 19.10 1.73
N GLN A 41 -11.21 20.35 1.80
CA GLN A 41 -12.58 20.73 1.45
C GLN A 41 -12.67 21.06 -0.03
N VAL A 42 -13.49 20.33 -0.77
CA VAL A 42 -13.65 20.49 -2.22
C VAL A 42 -15.12 20.45 -2.63
N PRO A 43 -15.51 21.14 -3.71
CA PRO A 43 -16.83 20.99 -4.30
C PRO A 43 -17.07 19.55 -4.77
N GLY A 44 -18.27 19.04 -4.51
CA GLY A 44 -18.78 17.78 -5.01
C GLY A 44 -20.16 17.95 -5.61
N PHE A 45 -20.43 17.19 -6.67
CA PHE A 45 -21.72 17.10 -7.35
C PHE A 45 -22.42 15.82 -6.90
N GLY A 46 -23.47 15.97 -6.10
CA GLY A 46 -24.31 14.89 -5.62
C GLY A 46 -25.54 14.71 -6.51
N VAL A 47 -25.85 13.47 -6.85
CA VAL A 47 -27.05 13.08 -7.59
C VAL A 47 -27.97 12.29 -6.65
N SER A 48 -29.26 12.57 -6.71
CA SER A 48 -30.28 11.84 -5.94
C SER A 48 -31.51 11.59 -6.81
N MET A 49 -32.00 10.36 -6.76
CA MET A 49 -33.17 9.92 -7.52
C MET A 49 -34.26 9.45 -6.56
N ASP A 50 -35.36 10.21 -6.47
CA ASP A 50 -36.53 9.81 -5.67
C ASP A 50 -37.51 9.03 -6.55
N CYS A 51 -37.34 7.71 -6.60
CA CYS A 51 -38.18 6.80 -7.37
C CYS A 51 -39.33 6.24 -6.54
N ALA A 52 -40.54 6.19 -7.11
CA ALA A 52 -41.71 5.56 -6.51
C ALA A 52 -42.54 4.77 -7.55
N PRO A 53 -43.18 3.65 -7.16
CA PRO A 53 -44.10 2.94 -8.03
C PRO A 53 -45.30 3.81 -8.42
N ALA A 54 -45.74 3.70 -9.68
CA ALA A 54 -46.88 4.41 -10.24
C ALA A 54 -47.95 3.43 -10.73
N GLN A 55 -49.22 3.87 -10.77
CA GLN A 55 -50.31 3.04 -11.26
C GLN A 55 -50.46 3.16 -12.78
N VAL A 56 -50.58 2.01 -13.44
CA VAL A 56 -50.90 1.89 -14.87
C VAL A 56 -52.41 1.71 -15.03
N ASN A 57 -53.04 2.62 -15.75
CA ASN A 57 -54.49 2.70 -15.94
C ASN A 57 -54.84 2.82 -17.44
N ASN A 58 -56.12 2.69 -17.80
CA ASN A 58 -56.65 2.94 -19.14
C ASN A 58 -55.84 2.29 -20.30
N LEU A 59 -55.47 1.01 -20.15
CA LEU A 59 -54.79 0.27 -21.19
C LEU A 59 -55.63 0.26 -22.48
N SER A 60 -55.05 0.73 -23.59
CA SER A 60 -55.71 0.76 -24.89
C SER A 60 -55.97 -0.67 -25.38
N SER A 61 -57.21 -0.92 -25.81
CA SER A 61 -57.58 -2.17 -26.49
C SER A 61 -57.23 -2.17 -27.98
N ALA A 62 -56.86 -1.00 -28.53
CA ALA A 62 -56.47 -0.83 -29.92
C ALA A 62 -54.99 -0.49 -30.03
N LEU A 63 -54.32 -1.08 -31.02
CA LEU A 63 -52.95 -0.77 -31.39
C LEU A 63 -52.86 0.63 -32.02
N GLN A 64 -51.81 1.37 -31.69
CA GLN A 64 -51.56 2.73 -32.18
C GLN A 64 -50.38 2.75 -33.14
N SER A 65 -50.55 3.38 -34.31
CA SER A 65 -49.47 3.56 -35.30
C SER A 65 -48.76 4.90 -35.11
N ARG A 66 -47.43 4.92 -35.26
CA ARG A 66 -46.58 6.12 -35.11
C ARG A 66 -45.62 6.26 -36.32
N PRO A 67 -46.13 6.62 -37.51
CA PRO A 67 -45.40 6.56 -38.78
C PRO A 67 -44.18 7.48 -38.89
N TRP A 68 -44.05 8.47 -38.02
CA TRP A 68 -42.91 9.40 -37.99
C TRP A 68 -41.69 8.88 -37.21
N LEU A 69 -41.81 7.74 -36.50
CA LEU A 69 -40.66 7.12 -35.86
C LEU A 69 -39.89 6.23 -36.84
N PRO A 70 -38.55 6.06 -36.70
CA PRO A 70 -37.75 5.20 -37.58
C PRO A 70 -38.23 3.74 -37.65
N ALA A 71 -38.73 3.19 -36.53
CA ALA A 71 -39.35 1.86 -36.48
C ALA A 71 -40.82 1.84 -36.95
N GLY A 72 -41.43 3.02 -37.11
CA GLY A 72 -42.86 3.28 -37.14
C GLY A 72 -43.56 3.16 -38.48
N ILE A 73 -42.86 2.84 -39.57
CA ILE A 73 -43.53 2.54 -40.86
C ILE A 73 -44.32 1.23 -40.78
N LEU A 74 -43.92 0.28 -39.91
CA LEU A 74 -44.52 -1.06 -39.83
C LEU A 74 -44.85 -1.55 -38.41
N ALA A 75 -44.31 -0.95 -37.34
CA ALA A 75 -44.60 -1.35 -35.97
C ALA A 75 -45.80 -0.59 -35.37
N GLU A 76 -46.55 -1.27 -34.51
CA GLU A 76 -47.68 -0.72 -33.76
C GLU A 76 -47.44 -0.82 -32.25
N TYR A 77 -48.05 0.09 -31.47
CA TYR A 77 -47.77 0.28 -30.05
C TYR A 77 -49.01 0.05 -29.18
N LEU A 78 -48.80 -0.60 -28.03
CA LEU A 78 -49.76 -0.71 -26.93
C LEU A 78 -49.49 0.43 -25.95
N VAL A 79 -50.55 1.17 -25.57
CA VAL A 79 -50.41 2.38 -24.75
C VAL A 79 -51.33 2.35 -23.52
N GLY A 80 -50.98 3.10 -22.49
CA GLY A 80 -51.78 3.30 -21.28
C GLY A 80 -51.47 4.60 -20.56
N ASP A 81 -52.22 4.90 -19.51
CA ASP A 81 -52.07 6.10 -18.69
C ASP A 81 -51.30 5.77 -17.41
N ILE A 82 -50.41 6.67 -16.99
CA ILE A 82 -49.61 6.53 -15.77
C ILE A 82 -50.04 7.59 -14.75
N SER A 83 -50.35 7.15 -13.53
CA SER A 83 -50.82 8.02 -12.46
C SER A 83 -50.09 7.80 -11.13
N SER A 84 -49.68 8.91 -10.52
CA SER A 84 -49.08 9.07 -9.18
C SER A 84 -49.75 10.26 -8.47
N PRO A 85 -49.70 10.40 -7.13
CA PRO A 85 -50.26 11.56 -6.43
C PRO A 85 -49.82 12.93 -6.98
N ASP A 86 -48.62 13.02 -7.55
CA ASP A 86 -48.01 14.25 -8.06
C ASP A 86 -47.81 14.29 -9.59
N CYS A 87 -48.12 13.20 -10.32
CA CYS A 87 -47.86 13.09 -11.75
C CYS A 87 -48.94 12.31 -12.49
N GLN A 88 -49.47 12.89 -13.57
CA GLN A 88 -50.40 12.26 -14.50
C GLN A 88 -49.84 12.34 -15.93
N LEU A 89 -49.80 11.20 -16.62
CA LEU A 89 -49.35 11.04 -18.00
C LEU A 89 -50.37 10.23 -18.80
N THR A 90 -50.62 10.62 -20.05
CA THR A 90 -51.63 10.00 -20.91
C THR A 90 -51.01 9.43 -22.18
N GLY A 91 -51.41 8.22 -22.57
CA GLY A 91 -50.99 7.61 -23.84
C GLY A 91 -49.51 7.24 -23.92
N VAL A 92 -48.94 6.74 -22.81
CA VAL A 92 -47.55 6.27 -22.73
C VAL A 92 -47.41 4.89 -23.39
N SER A 93 -46.30 4.65 -24.10
CA SER A 93 -46.00 3.33 -24.68
C SER A 93 -45.63 2.31 -23.61
N LEU A 94 -46.27 1.14 -23.67
CA LEU A 94 -46.09 0.04 -22.73
C LEU A 94 -45.68 -1.26 -23.43
N GLY A 95 -45.89 -1.38 -24.74
CA GLY A 95 -45.50 -2.52 -25.56
C GLY A 95 -45.47 -2.15 -27.05
N GLN A 96 -44.78 -2.95 -27.86
CA GLN A 96 -44.64 -2.79 -29.30
C GLN A 96 -44.74 -4.14 -30.03
N THR A 97 -45.30 -4.12 -31.24
CA THR A 97 -45.31 -5.23 -32.19
C THR A 97 -44.01 -5.25 -33.05
N PRO A 98 -43.70 -6.36 -33.77
CA PRO A 98 -42.47 -6.46 -34.56
C PRO A 98 -42.39 -5.41 -35.67
N GLY A 99 -41.24 -4.72 -35.77
CA GLY A 99 -40.89 -3.92 -36.96
C GLY A 99 -40.38 -4.84 -38.07
N HIS A 100 -40.72 -4.55 -39.34
CA HIS A 100 -40.36 -5.37 -40.52
C HIS A 100 -40.92 -6.82 -40.57
N MET A 101 -41.85 -7.17 -39.68
CA MET A 101 -42.68 -8.39 -39.75
C MET A 101 -41.94 -9.73 -39.53
N TYR A 102 -40.91 -9.79 -38.68
CA TYR A 102 -40.26 -11.07 -38.31
C TYR A 102 -40.04 -11.20 -36.81
N PHE A 103 -40.10 -12.43 -36.30
CA PHE A 103 -39.70 -12.81 -34.93
C PHE A 103 -38.29 -13.41 -34.97
N GLN A 104 -37.56 -13.30 -33.86
CA GLN A 104 -36.21 -13.85 -33.73
C GLN A 104 -36.21 -15.40 -33.83
N GLU A 105 -35.13 -15.99 -34.35
CA GLU A 105 -35.05 -17.42 -34.72
C GLU A 105 -35.28 -18.43 -33.59
N ASN A 106 -34.98 -18.06 -32.35
CA ASN A 106 -35.22 -18.94 -31.20
C ASN A 106 -36.67 -18.88 -30.70
N PHE A 107 -37.52 -18.10 -31.36
CA PHE A 107 -38.95 -18.11 -31.12
C PHE A 107 -39.52 -19.49 -31.48
N ASP A 108 -39.88 -20.27 -30.46
CA ASP A 108 -40.56 -21.54 -30.65
C ASP A 108 -41.89 -21.32 -31.40
N PRO A 109 -42.01 -21.77 -32.67
CA PRO A 109 -43.18 -21.53 -33.52
C PRO A 109 -44.37 -22.42 -33.13
N SER A 110 -44.29 -23.19 -32.03
CA SER A 110 -45.43 -23.93 -31.50
C SER A 110 -46.66 -23.02 -31.34
N THR A 111 -47.81 -23.47 -31.86
CA THR A 111 -49.08 -22.72 -31.84
C THR A 111 -49.51 -22.41 -30.40
N GLY A 112 -49.93 -21.18 -30.10
CA GLY A 112 -50.36 -20.84 -28.74
C GLY A 112 -50.30 -19.37 -28.38
N TRP A 113 -50.62 -19.08 -27.12
CA TRP A 113 -50.32 -17.80 -26.47
C TRP A 113 -48.83 -17.74 -26.15
N LYS A 114 -48.22 -16.60 -26.46
CA LYS A 114 -46.81 -16.28 -26.22
C LYS A 114 -46.74 -15.01 -25.37
N SER A 115 -45.62 -14.85 -24.68
CA SER A 115 -45.37 -13.73 -23.76
C SER A 115 -43.96 -13.21 -23.97
N ASN A 116 -43.81 -11.89 -23.98
CA ASN A 116 -42.53 -11.20 -24.08
C ASN A 116 -42.52 -10.02 -23.11
N TYR A 117 -41.45 -9.91 -22.32
CA TYR A 117 -41.27 -8.80 -21.38
C TYR A 117 -40.63 -7.62 -22.13
N GLN A 118 -41.29 -6.47 -22.09
CA GLN A 118 -40.86 -5.26 -22.80
C GLN A 118 -40.78 -4.08 -21.83
N GLY A 119 -39.67 -3.36 -21.90
CA GLY A 119 -39.46 -2.15 -21.12
C GLY A 119 -39.50 -0.89 -21.97
N PHE A 120 -39.98 0.23 -21.40
CA PHE A 120 -39.79 1.57 -21.97
C PHE A 120 -39.15 2.50 -20.94
N PHE A 121 -38.20 3.31 -21.38
CA PHE A 121 -37.51 4.30 -20.56
C PHE A 121 -37.38 5.60 -21.34
N ASP A 122 -37.85 6.69 -20.73
CA ASP A 122 -37.61 8.06 -21.20
C ASP A 122 -37.89 9.05 -20.05
N TYR A 123 -37.68 10.35 -20.26
CA TYR A 123 -38.19 11.39 -19.38
C TYR A 123 -39.49 12.01 -19.91
N TYR A 124 -40.38 12.36 -18.99
CA TYR A 124 -41.72 12.87 -19.27
C TYR A 124 -41.98 14.15 -18.47
N VAL A 125 -42.86 15.00 -19.00
CA VAL A 125 -43.39 16.19 -18.31
C VAL A 125 -44.77 15.86 -17.73
N CYS A 126 -44.82 15.77 -16.40
CA CYS A 126 -46.03 15.48 -15.63
C CYS A 126 -47.06 16.60 -15.71
N ASN A 127 -48.35 16.22 -15.71
CA ASN A 127 -49.48 17.15 -15.64
C ASN A 127 -49.50 18.18 -16.78
N SER A 128 -48.90 17.85 -17.93
CA SER A 128 -48.86 18.71 -19.12
C SER A 128 -50.16 18.65 -19.94
N GLY A 129 -50.98 17.63 -19.74
CA GLY A 129 -52.15 17.34 -20.59
C GLY A 129 -51.80 16.85 -21.99
N TYR A 130 -50.51 16.59 -22.26
CA TYR A 130 -50.03 16.08 -23.54
C TYR A 130 -50.34 14.58 -23.69
N ASN A 131 -50.80 14.17 -24.87
CA ASN A 131 -50.97 12.77 -25.20
C ASN A 131 -49.69 12.24 -25.87
N TYR A 132 -48.96 11.38 -25.16
CA TYR A 132 -47.64 10.89 -25.57
C TYR A 132 -47.65 9.92 -26.75
N VAL A 133 -48.82 9.51 -27.25
CA VAL A 133 -48.93 8.84 -28.55
C VAL A 133 -48.35 9.72 -29.67
N ASN A 134 -48.49 11.04 -29.56
CA ASN A 134 -48.01 12.02 -30.54
C ASN A 134 -46.54 12.44 -30.33
N TYR A 135 -45.84 11.87 -29.35
CA TYR A 135 -44.47 12.25 -29.05
C TYR A 135 -43.56 12.00 -30.26
N GLY A 136 -42.65 12.94 -30.53
CA GLY A 136 -41.76 12.90 -31.71
C GLY A 136 -42.44 13.18 -33.06
N ASN A 137 -43.74 13.47 -33.09
CA ASN A 137 -44.41 13.88 -34.33
C ASN A 137 -43.93 15.29 -34.72
N PRO A 138 -43.34 15.48 -35.92
CA PRO A 138 -42.83 16.79 -36.36
C PRO A 138 -43.94 17.85 -36.49
N ASP A 139 -45.20 17.43 -36.65
CA ASP A 139 -46.35 18.32 -36.82
C ASP A 139 -47.03 18.71 -35.49
N VAL A 140 -46.60 18.14 -34.35
CA VAL A 140 -47.21 18.39 -33.04
C VAL A 140 -46.19 19.05 -32.10
N PRO A 141 -46.52 20.20 -31.46
CA PRO A 141 -45.65 20.82 -30.46
C PRO A 141 -45.33 19.85 -29.31
N GLN A 142 -44.06 19.70 -28.99
CA GLN A 142 -43.61 18.79 -27.93
C GLN A 142 -43.84 19.40 -26.53
N PRO A 143 -44.08 18.58 -25.49
CA PRO A 143 -44.34 19.09 -24.14
C PRO A 143 -43.07 19.69 -23.52
N HIS A 144 -43.21 20.87 -22.90
CA HIS A 144 -42.13 21.53 -22.16
C HIS A 144 -42.57 21.79 -20.71
N ALA A 145 -41.68 21.54 -19.75
CA ALA A 145 -41.95 21.82 -18.35
C ALA A 145 -41.87 23.32 -18.05
N THR A 146 -42.79 23.82 -17.21
CA THR A 146 -42.77 25.19 -16.67
C THR A 146 -41.98 25.29 -15.37
N SER A 147 -41.74 24.15 -14.70
CA SER A 147 -40.93 24.04 -13.49
C SER A 147 -40.09 22.75 -13.53
N PRO A 148 -38.85 22.74 -13.01
CA PRO A 148 -38.03 21.52 -12.91
C PRO A 148 -38.75 20.38 -12.18
N GLU A 149 -39.65 20.71 -11.25
CA GLU A 149 -40.40 19.72 -10.47
C GLU A 149 -41.39 18.89 -11.28
N GLN A 150 -41.66 19.23 -12.55
CA GLN A 150 -42.57 18.48 -13.42
C GLN A 150 -41.88 17.35 -14.19
N TYR A 151 -40.55 17.37 -14.29
CA TYR A 151 -39.83 16.32 -14.99
C TYR A 151 -39.77 15.03 -14.16
N ARG A 152 -40.08 13.89 -14.78
CA ARG A 152 -39.87 12.56 -14.21
C ARG A 152 -39.21 11.65 -15.23
N PHE A 153 -38.26 10.84 -14.81
CA PHE A 153 -37.97 9.63 -15.56
C PHE A 153 -39.09 8.63 -15.33
N LEU A 154 -39.52 7.97 -16.40
CA LEU A 154 -40.50 6.90 -16.34
C LEU A 154 -39.84 5.63 -16.86
N LEU A 155 -39.95 4.58 -16.04
CA LEU A 155 -39.63 3.22 -16.46
C LEU A 155 -40.90 2.40 -16.41
N THR A 156 -41.21 1.73 -17.50
CA THR A 156 -42.31 0.75 -17.56
C THR A 156 -41.73 -0.61 -17.91
N MET A 157 -42.27 -1.65 -17.28
CA MET A 157 -42.00 -3.04 -17.63
C MET A 157 -43.36 -3.72 -17.81
N SER A 158 -43.58 -4.31 -18.98
CA SER A 158 -44.85 -4.93 -19.34
C SER A 158 -44.65 -6.33 -19.86
N GLU A 159 -45.57 -7.22 -19.50
CA GLU A 159 -45.70 -8.54 -20.12
C GLU A 159 -46.67 -8.43 -21.30
N VAL A 160 -46.12 -8.40 -22.50
CA VAL A 160 -46.88 -8.34 -23.75
C VAL A 160 -47.21 -9.76 -24.19
N THR A 161 -48.51 -10.07 -24.28
CA THR A 161 -49.00 -11.37 -24.72
C THR A 161 -49.63 -11.29 -26.10
N PHE A 162 -49.36 -12.30 -26.91
CA PHE A 162 -49.90 -12.40 -28.25
C PHE A 162 -50.18 -13.85 -28.64
N TRP A 163 -51.13 -14.07 -29.55
CA TRP A 163 -51.47 -15.39 -30.07
C TRP A 163 -50.86 -15.61 -31.47
N TYR A 164 -50.24 -16.78 -31.67
CA TYR A 164 -49.66 -17.19 -32.95
C TYR A 164 -50.28 -18.51 -33.47
N ASN A 165 -50.58 -18.53 -34.77
CA ASN A 165 -51.12 -19.69 -35.49
C ASN A 165 -50.13 -20.15 -36.58
N GLY A 166 -49.31 -21.16 -36.26
CA GLY A 166 -48.19 -21.64 -37.10
C GLY A 166 -48.57 -22.48 -38.32
N THR A 167 -49.30 -21.90 -39.27
CA THR A 167 -49.80 -22.63 -40.45
C THR A 167 -48.87 -22.69 -41.67
N SER A 168 -47.65 -22.17 -41.62
CA SER A 168 -46.67 -22.34 -42.71
C SER A 168 -45.24 -22.40 -42.18
N GLY A 169 -44.39 -23.27 -42.76
CA GLY A 169 -42.95 -23.37 -42.47
C GLY A 169 -42.12 -22.19 -42.96
N SER A 170 -42.68 -20.98 -42.84
CA SER A 170 -42.09 -19.68 -43.11
C SER A 170 -41.98 -18.93 -41.79
N LEU A 171 -40.94 -18.12 -41.60
CA LEU A 171 -40.79 -17.26 -40.41
C LEU A 171 -42.12 -16.52 -40.09
N PRO A 172 -42.49 -16.39 -38.80
CA PRO A 172 -43.77 -15.80 -38.44
C PRO A 172 -43.82 -14.33 -38.87
N SER A 173 -44.81 -13.96 -39.68
CA SER A 173 -45.05 -12.56 -40.05
C SER A 173 -46.11 -11.91 -39.16
N SER A 174 -46.02 -10.60 -38.90
CA SER A 174 -46.98 -9.86 -38.08
C SER A 174 -48.43 -10.03 -38.55
N SER A 175 -48.64 -10.26 -39.85
CA SER A 175 -49.94 -10.55 -40.46
C SER A 175 -50.58 -11.88 -40.05
N GLN A 176 -49.83 -12.81 -39.44
CA GLN A 176 -50.31 -14.12 -38.96
C GLN A 176 -50.62 -14.12 -37.45
N THR A 177 -50.18 -13.10 -36.71
CA THR A 177 -50.52 -12.93 -35.29
C THR A 177 -51.82 -12.16 -35.13
N THR A 178 -52.72 -12.66 -34.28
CA THR A 178 -54.01 -12.00 -33.98
C THR A 178 -54.14 -11.85 -32.48
N ASN A 179 -54.45 -10.63 -32.00
CA ASN A 179 -54.58 -10.24 -30.58
C ASN A 179 -53.25 -10.01 -29.85
N TRP A 180 -52.89 -8.73 -29.71
CA TRP A 180 -51.81 -8.22 -28.88
C TRP A 180 -52.41 -7.57 -27.64
N THR A 181 -51.99 -7.98 -26.44
CA THR A 181 -52.50 -7.46 -25.17
C THR A 181 -51.39 -7.32 -24.12
N ILE A 182 -51.63 -6.51 -23.10
CA ILE A 182 -50.76 -6.43 -21.92
C ILE A 182 -51.37 -7.29 -20.82
N ALA A 183 -50.66 -8.34 -20.39
CA ALA A 183 -51.11 -9.20 -19.29
C ALA A 183 -50.90 -8.53 -17.93
N GLN A 184 -49.75 -7.89 -17.75
CA GLN A 184 -49.40 -7.12 -16.56
C GLN A 184 -48.41 -6.02 -16.94
N SER A 185 -48.44 -4.90 -16.21
CA SER A 185 -47.51 -3.79 -16.41
C SER A 185 -47.22 -3.10 -15.08
N THR A 186 -45.97 -2.72 -14.90
CA THR A 186 -45.46 -2.02 -13.72
C THR A 186 -44.76 -0.76 -14.20
N ALA A 187 -44.99 0.35 -13.49
CA ALA A 187 -44.37 1.63 -13.79
C ALA A 187 -43.69 2.21 -12.55
N VAL A 188 -42.54 2.85 -12.74
CA VAL A 188 -41.80 3.59 -11.71
C VAL A 188 -41.55 4.99 -12.24
N LEU A 189 -41.91 6.00 -11.44
CA LEU A 189 -41.59 7.40 -11.70
C LEU A 189 -40.45 7.82 -10.78
N CYS A 190 -39.37 8.33 -11.37
CA CYS A 190 -38.22 8.85 -10.64
C CYS A 190 -38.13 10.36 -10.78
N ARG A 191 -38.08 11.07 -9.65
CA ARG A 191 -37.83 12.50 -9.57
C ARG A 191 -36.32 12.75 -9.42
N PRO A 192 -35.68 13.33 -10.45
CA PRO A 192 -34.25 13.59 -10.42
C PRO A 192 -33.94 14.88 -9.65
N SER A 193 -32.84 14.86 -8.90
CA SER A 193 -32.30 16.04 -8.24
C SER A 193 -30.77 15.98 -8.22
N TYR A 194 -30.14 17.14 -8.28
CA TYR A 194 -28.69 17.28 -8.11
C TYR A 194 -28.39 18.47 -7.21
N SER A 195 -27.26 18.41 -6.52
CA SER A 195 -26.75 19.54 -5.73
C SER A 195 -25.24 19.62 -5.83
N ILE A 196 -24.72 20.84 -5.74
CA ILE A 196 -23.27 21.07 -5.67
C ILE A 196 -22.99 21.64 -4.30
N ASP A 197 -22.29 20.87 -3.48
CA ASP A 197 -22.00 21.25 -2.10
C ASP A 197 -20.49 21.12 -1.85
N LEU A 198 -20.01 21.70 -0.76
CA LEU A 198 -18.67 21.44 -0.28
C LEU A 198 -18.63 20.13 0.51
N TYR A 199 -17.61 19.33 0.26
CA TYR A 199 -17.37 18.06 0.93
C TYR A 199 -16.01 18.10 1.64
N ASP A 200 -15.96 17.61 2.88
CA ASP A 200 -14.71 17.28 3.55
C ASP A 200 -14.23 15.92 3.04
N VAL A 201 -13.23 15.95 2.18
CA VAL A 201 -12.78 14.79 1.41
C VAL A 201 -11.44 14.32 1.95
N THR A 202 -11.35 13.03 2.23
CA THR A 202 -10.13 12.34 2.64
C THR A 202 -9.71 11.34 1.56
N LEU A 203 -8.51 11.53 0.99
CA LEU A 203 -7.93 10.74 -0.09
C LEU A 203 -6.62 10.07 0.37
N ALA A 204 -6.38 8.85 -0.10
CA ALA A 204 -5.06 8.25 -0.10
C ALA A 204 -4.42 8.46 -1.50
N PRO A 205 -3.52 9.45 -1.66
CA PRO A 205 -3.01 9.85 -2.98
C PRO A 205 -2.23 8.73 -3.70
N LEU A 206 -1.51 7.88 -2.95
CA LEU A 206 -0.74 6.77 -3.55
C LEU A 206 -1.64 5.71 -4.19
N ASN A 207 -2.70 5.32 -3.48
CA ASN A 207 -3.64 4.28 -3.93
C ASN A 207 -4.76 4.84 -4.82
N ARG A 208 -4.83 6.17 -4.97
CA ARG A 208 -5.93 6.87 -5.66
C ARG A 208 -7.29 6.40 -5.16
N THR A 209 -7.43 6.24 -3.85
CA THR A 209 -8.69 5.80 -3.24
C THR A 209 -9.35 6.95 -2.49
N LEU A 210 -10.66 7.05 -2.67
CA LEU A 210 -11.52 7.91 -1.86
C LEU A 210 -11.84 7.17 -0.56
N LEU A 211 -11.31 7.65 0.57
CA LEU A 211 -11.52 7.01 1.87
C LEU A 211 -12.79 7.51 2.55
N ARG A 212 -13.06 8.82 2.46
CA ARG A 212 -14.22 9.46 3.09
C ARG A 212 -14.58 10.74 2.34
N ALA A 213 -15.86 11.00 2.15
CA ALA A 213 -16.39 12.26 1.68
C ALA A 213 -17.63 12.62 2.50
N GLU A 214 -17.57 13.70 3.28
CA GLU A 214 -18.70 14.14 4.09
C GLU A 214 -19.22 15.50 3.62
N LYS A 215 -20.51 15.55 3.30
CA LYS A 215 -21.17 16.78 2.87
C LYS A 215 -21.16 17.80 4.02
N ILE A 216 -20.76 19.03 3.73
CA ILE A 216 -20.83 20.17 4.64
C ILE A 216 -22.19 20.84 4.44
N SER A 217 -23.04 20.83 5.46
CA SER A 217 -24.39 21.39 5.40
C SER A 217 -24.40 22.87 5.02
N ASN A 218 -25.42 23.28 4.25
CA ASN A 218 -25.69 24.67 3.83
C ASN A 218 -24.64 25.31 2.90
N THR A 219 -24.04 24.52 2.00
CA THR A 219 -23.00 25.00 1.08
C THR A 219 -23.39 24.88 -0.41
N SER A 220 -24.69 24.84 -0.72
CA SER A 220 -25.20 24.68 -2.08
C SER A 220 -24.72 25.81 -3.01
N ILE A 221 -24.17 25.43 -4.16
CA ILE A 221 -23.68 26.33 -5.22
C ILE A 221 -24.54 26.09 -6.47
N ASP A 222 -25.01 27.17 -7.09
CA ASP A 222 -25.76 27.08 -8.35
C ASP A 222 -24.80 26.94 -9.56
N LEU A 223 -25.13 26.02 -10.47
CA LEU A 223 -24.41 25.86 -11.73
C LEU A 223 -25.00 26.81 -12.79
N ILE A 224 -24.24 27.82 -13.20
CA ILE A 224 -24.71 28.82 -14.18
C ILE A 224 -24.79 28.18 -15.58
N GLY A 225 -25.95 28.27 -16.24
CA GLY A 225 -26.14 27.84 -17.64
C GLY A 225 -26.47 26.35 -17.83
N PHE A 226 -26.60 25.60 -16.75
CA PHE A 226 -27.01 24.19 -16.73
C PHE A 226 -28.29 24.04 -15.91
N ASP A 227 -29.31 23.46 -16.51
CA ASP A 227 -30.61 23.23 -15.89
C ASP A 227 -30.92 21.72 -15.82
N LEU A 228 -32.01 21.38 -15.12
CA LEU A 228 -32.43 20.00 -14.99
C LEU A 228 -32.79 19.38 -16.35
N GLY A 229 -33.36 20.12 -17.30
CA GLY A 229 -33.71 19.59 -18.62
C GLY A 229 -32.49 19.04 -19.36
N LYS A 230 -31.41 19.82 -19.42
CA LYS A 230 -30.13 19.40 -20.02
C LYS A 230 -29.51 18.19 -19.31
N PHE A 231 -29.69 18.06 -18.00
CA PHE A 231 -29.25 16.89 -17.25
C PHE A 231 -30.01 15.62 -17.67
N LEU A 232 -31.32 15.71 -17.88
CA LEU A 232 -32.15 14.58 -18.33
C LEU A 232 -31.82 14.17 -19.75
N ASP A 233 -31.72 15.14 -20.66
CA ASP A 233 -31.28 14.92 -22.03
C ASP A 233 -29.91 14.25 -22.07
N GLY A 234 -28.98 14.70 -21.22
CA GLY A 234 -27.66 14.10 -21.07
C GLY A 234 -27.71 12.62 -20.67
N ILE A 235 -28.57 12.25 -19.73
CA ILE A 235 -28.74 10.85 -19.29
C ILE A 235 -29.38 9.99 -20.39
N VAL A 236 -30.50 10.43 -20.99
CA VAL A 236 -31.19 9.67 -22.04
C VAL A 236 -30.30 9.52 -23.27
N ASN A 237 -29.63 10.59 -23.70
CA ASN A 237 -28.70 10.53 -24.81
C ASN A 237 -27.49 9.63 -24.49
N SER A 238 -26.97 9.64 -23.25
CA SER A 238 -25.89 8.72 -22.86
C SER A 238 -26.31 7.24 -22.94
N LEU A 239 -27.60 6.93 -22.76
CA LEU A 239 -28.14 5.58 -22.85
C LEU A 239 -28.54 5.18 -24.28
N SER A 240 -29.04 6.10 -25.09
CA SER A 240 -29.40 5.81 -26.49
C SER A 240 -28.19 5.46 -27.35
N VAL A 241 -27.01 5.96 -26.96
CA VAL A 241 -25.72 5.72 -27.62
C VAL A 241 -24.93 4.57 -27.00
N ALA A 242 -25.39 4.02 -25.87
CA ALA A 242 -24.80 2.83 -25.28
C ALA A 242 -25.16 1.60 -26.13
N ASP A 243 -24.23 0.65 -26.25
CA ASP A 243 -24.51 -0.63 -26.93
C ASP A 243 -24.12 -1.78 -26.00
N PHE A 244 -25.11 -2.26 -25.25
CA PHE A 244 -25.03 -3.44 -24.40
C PHE A 244 -25.48 -4.71 -25.13
N GLY A 245 -25.72 -4.64 -26.44
CA GLY A 245 -26.30 -5.71 -27.24
C GLY A 245 -27.81 -5.58 -27.43
N GLU A 246 -28.41 -6.62 -28.00
CA GLU A 246 -29.81 -6.60 -28.43
C GLU A 246 -30.79 -7.19 -27.39
N GLY A 247 -30.26 -7.86 -26.36
CA GLY A 247 -31.02 -8.42 -25.23
C GLY A 247 -31.19 -9.94 -25.19
N GLY A 248 -30.38 -10.68 -25.95
CA GLY A 248 -30.28 -12.15 -25.88
C GLY A 248 -31.65 -12.85 -25.93
N PRO A 249 -31.98 -13.74 -24.99
CA PRO A 249 -33.25 -14.48 -24.99
C PRO A 249 -34.50 -13.62 -24.80
N ASP A 250 -34.37 -12.38 -24.30
CA ASP A 250 -35.51 -11.45 -24.19
C ASP A 250 -35.74 -10.67 -25.48
N TYR A 251 -34.82 -10.74 -26.45
CA TYR A 251 -35.01 -10.20 -27.80
C TYR A 251 -35.90 -11.11 -28.66
N VAL A 252 -37.22 -11.07 -28.40
CA VAL A 252 -38.20 -11.87 -29.15
C VAL A 252 -38.82 -11.09 -30.31
N ILE A 253 -39.20 -9.83 -30.05
CA ILE A 253 -40.01 -8.98 -30.96
C ILE A 253 -39.26 -7.70 -31.33
N ALA A 254 -38.75 -7.00 -30.33
CA ALA A 254 -38.02 -5.75 -30.46
C ALA A 254 -36.78 -5.83 -29.56
N PRO A 255 -35.65 -5.23 -29.99
CA PRO A 255 -34.45 -5.24 -29.18
C PRO A 255 -34.72 -4.57 -27.82
N VAL A 256 -34.12 -5.12 -26.78
CA VAL A 256 -34.29 -4.65 -25.41
C VAL A 256 -33.62 -3.27 -25.29
N PRO A 257 -34.30 -2.25 -24.73
CA PRO A 257 -33.66 -0.96 -24.57
C PRO A 257 -32.48 -1.04 -23.62
N GLN A 258 -31.43 -0.27 -23.93
CA GLN A 258 -30.14 -0.28 -23.24
C GLN A 258 -30.24 -0.03 -21.73
N MET A 259 -31.21 0.78 -21.30
CA MET A 259 -31.50 0.97 -19.88
C MET A 259 -31.85 -0.35 -19.19
N PHE A 260 -32.70 -1.19 -19.79
CA PHE A 260 -33.13 -2.45 -19.18
C PHE A 260 -32.04 -3.51 -19.19
N LEU A 261 -31.13 -3.49 -20.17
CA LEU A 261 -29.93 -4.33 -20.16
C LEU A 261 -28.97 -3.92 -19.03
N LEU A 262 -28.85 -2.62 -18.74
CA LEU A 262 -28.12 -2.15 -17.57
C LEU A 262 -28.80 -2.57 -16.26
N LEU A 263 -30.14 -2.48 -16.18
CA LEU A 263 -30.88 -2.92 -14.99
C LEU A 263 -30.75 -4.43 -14.76
N GLU A 264 -30.87 -5.21 -15.82
CA GLU A 264 -30.64 -6.66 -15.80
C GLU A 264 -29.23 -6.98 -15.28
N ALA A 265 -28.22 -6.31 -15.81
CA ALA A 265 -26.85 -6.46 -15.35
C ALA A 265 -26.63 -6.12 -13.85
N LEU A 266 -27.47 -5.26 -13.27
CA LEU A 266 -27.44 -4.93 -11.85
C LEU A 266 -28.11 -6.00 -10.97
N LEU A 267 -28.88 -6.92 -11.57
CA LEU A 267 -29.48 -8.05 -10.86
C LEU A 267 -28.45 -9.18 -10.71
N THR A 268 -27.88 -9.33 -9.51
CA THR A 268 -26.98 -10.43 -9.21
C THR A 268 -27.75 -11.76 -9.09
N ASP A 269 -27.21 -12.82 -9.72
CA ASP A 269 -27.71 -14.21 -9.70
C ASP A 269 -29.16 -14.40 -10.17
N ALA A 270 -29.47 -14.17 -11.46
CA ALA A 270 -30.70 -14.68 -12.07
C ALA A 270 -30.57 -16.21 -12.30
N PRO A 271 -31.21 -17.09 -11.49
CA PRO A 271 -30.94 -18.53 -11.52
C PRO A 271 -31.71 -19.27 -12.64
N ASN A 272 -32.57 -18.58 -13.39
CA ASN A 272 -33.60 -19.19 -14.22
C ASN A 272 -33.84 -18.38 -15.51
N GLY A 273 -32.88 -18.33 -16.43
CA GLY A 273 -33.06 -18.19 -17.89
C GLY A 273 -34.02 -17.14 -18.50
N SER A 274 -34.67 -16.25 -17.76
CA SER A 274 -35.48 -15.12 -18.25
C SER A 274 -34.96 -13.85 -17.58
N LEU A 275 -34.40 -12.93 -18.37
CA LEU A 275 -33.51 -11.90 -17.86
C LEU A 275 -34.28 -10.62 -17.45
N LEU A 276 -35.37 -10.29 -18.12
CA LEU A 276 -36.21 -9.12 -17.81
C LEU A 276 -37.40 -9.39 -16.88
N LYS A 277 -37.89 -10.63 -16.82
CA LYS A 277 -39.07 -11.00 -16.02
C LYS A 277 -39.03 -10.51 -14.56
N PRO A 278 -37.90 -10.58 -13.83
CA PRO A 278 -37.85 -10.10 -12.44
C PRO A 278 -38.21 -8.61 -12.29
N LEU A 279 -37.93 -7.79 -13.31
CA LEU A 279 -38.19 -6.35 -13.32
C LEU A 279 -39.68 -5.98 -13.40
N ILE A 280 -40.58 -6.97 -13.54
CA ILE A 280 -42.02 -6.72 -13.38
C ILE A 280 -42.39 -6.40 -11.92
N GLN A 281 -41.53 -6.76 -10.94
CA GLN A 281 -41.76 -6.46 -9.53
C GLN A 281 -41.49 -4.97 -9.24
N PRO A 282 -42.44 -4.22 -8.66
CA PRO A 282 -42.31 -2.78 -8.47
C PRO A 282 -41.15 -2.39 -7.55
N ASP A 283 -40.96 -3.10 -6.43
CA ASP A 283 -39.89 -2.82 -5.47
C ASP A 283 -38.50 -3.06 -6.09
N LEU A 284 -38.37 -4.11 -6.92
CA LEU A 284 -37.11 -4.42 -7.61
C LEU A 284 -36.81 -3.38 -8.69
N LEU A 285 -37.79 -3.07 -9.54
CA LEU A 285 -37.65 -2.05 -10.58
C LEU A 285 -37.30 -0.69 -9.95
N GLN A 286 -37.94 -0.29 -8.85
CA GLN A 286 -37.66 0.95 -8.14
C GLN A 286 -36.21 1.01 -7.63
N ASN A 287 -35.76 -0.01 -6.89
CA ASN A 287 -34.44 -0.02 -6.27
C ASN A 287 -33.33 0.00 -7.33
N VAL A 288 -33.43 -0.88 -8.33
CA VAL A 288 -32.40 -1.02 -9.38
C VAL A 288 -32.38 0.20 -10.30
N SER A 289 -33.54 0.80 -10.60
CA SER A 289 -33.62 2.05 -11.39
C SER A 289 -32.99 3.23 -10.66
N THR A 290 -33.22 3.34 -9.35
CA THR A 290 -32.59 4.38 -8.51
C THR A 290 -31.08 4.27 -8.59
N GLN A 291 -30.54 3.07 -8.37
CA GLN A 291 -29.11 2.81 -8.45
C GLN A 291 -28.51 3.12 -9.83
N ALA A 292 -29.19 2.69 -10.91
CA ALA A 292 -28.73 2.93 -12.27
C ALA A 292 -28.69 4.42 -12.61
N LEU A 293 -29.78 5.15 -12.36
CA LEU A 293 -29.92 6.57 -12.70
C LEU A 293 -28.97 7.46 -11.89
N GLU A 294 -28.78 7.20 -10.59
CA GLU A 294 -27.78 7.91 -9.78
C GLU A 294 -26.37 7.69 -10.30
N GLY A 295 -26.05 6.44 -10.64
CA GLY A 295 -24.78 6.05 -11.24
C GLY A 295 -24.52 6.79 -12.56
N ILE A 296 -25.49 6.76 -13.47
CA ILE A 296 -25.35 7.40 -14.79
C ILE A 296 -25.22 8.91 -14.63
N GLY A 297 -26.06 9.53 -13.81
CA GLY A 297 -26.02 10.96 -13.55
C GLY A 297 -24.68 11.42 -12.95
N THR A 298 -24.12 10.64 -12.02
CA THR A 298 -22.83 10.94 -11.39
C THR A 298 -21.69 10.84 -12.39
N GLN A 299 -21.69 9.81 -13.24
CA GLN A 299 -20.66 9.61 -14.27
C GLN A 299 -20.78 10.64 -15.40
N PHE A 300 -22.00 11.03 -15.77
CA PHE A 300 -22.25 12.14 -16.67
C PHE A 300 -21.64 13.43 -16.11
N ALA A 301 -21.90 13.75 -14.84
CA ALA A 301 -21.34 14.93 -14.18
C ALA A 301 -19.80 14.90 -14.10
N ASP A 302 -19.22 13.75 -13.75
CA ASP A 302 -17.78 13.55 -13.68
C ASP A 302 -17.09 13.82 -15.03
N GLN A 303 -17.68 13.35 -16.11
CA GLN A 303 -17.07 13.42 -17.44
C GLN A 303 -17.34 14.74 -18.17
N TYR A 304 -18.55 15.29 -18.07
CA TYR A 304 -18.97 16.43 -18.88
C TYR A 304 -19.00 17.75 -18.12
N LEU A 305 -19.11 17.73 -16.79
CA LEU A 305 -19.19 18.97 -15.99
C LEU A 305 -17.85 19.32 -15.31
N LYS A 306 -16.92 18.37 -15.15
CA LYS A 306 -15.59 18.67 -14.61
C LYS A 306 -14.66 19.23 -15.67
N GLN A 307 -13.88 20.23 -15.27
CA GLN A 307 -12.82 20.81 -16.10
C GLN A 307 -11.49 20.76 -15.35
N ALA A 308 -10.41 20.48 -16.07
CA ALA A 308 -9.07 20.50 -15.50
C ALA A 308 -8.66 21.94 -15.16
N LYS A 309 -8.40 22.20 -13.87
CA LYS A 309 -7.98 23.51 -13.36
C LYS A 309 -6.95 23.33 -12.25
N SER A 310 -5.86 24.09 -12.30
CA SER A 310 -4.82 24.07 -11.27
C SER A 310 -4.96 25.28 -10.37
N GLU A 311 -5.52 25.11 -9.17
CA GLU A 311 -5.66 26.17 -8.17
C GLU A 311 -5.07 25.72 -6.82
N PRO A 312 -4.46 26.62 -6.04
CA PRO A 312 -3.93 26.29 -4.73
C PRO A 312 -5.07 25.95 -3.76
N LEU A 313 -5.02 24.76 -3.19
CA LEU A 313 -5.99 24.27 -2.20
C LEU A 313 -5.33 24.12 -0.83
N THR A 314 -6.01 24.57 0.22
CA THR A 314 -5.55 24.36 1.61
C THR A 314 -6.16 23.07 2.15
N GLY A 315 -5.31 22.13 2.57
CA GLY A 315 -5.70 20.86 3.17
C GLY A 315 -4.82 20.51 4.36
N SER A 316 -5.17 19.42 5.04
CA SER A 316 -4.39 18.80 6.11
C SER A 316 -3.96 17.40 5.68
N TYR A 317 -2.94 16.83 6.34
CA TYR A 317 -2.55 15.45 6.10
C TYR A 317 -2.31 14.73 7.42
N MET A 318 -2.69 13.46 7.48
CA MET A 318 -2.40 12.55 8.60
C MET A 318 -1.36 11.51 8.14
N MET A 319 -0.29 11.36 8.92
CA MET A 319 0.76 10.37 8.64
C MET A 319 1.09 9.59 9.91
N THR A 320 1.18 8.27 9.78
CA THR A 320 1.67 7.39 10.86
C THR A 320 3.16 7.59 11.04
N GLN A 321 3.56 8.14 12.18
CA GLN A 321 4.96 8.35 12.55
C GLN A 321 5.32 7.51 13.78
N GLN A 322 6.52 6.94 13.79
CA GLN A 322 7.07 6.35 15.00
C GLN A 322 7.42 7.47 16.00
N ARG A 323 6.68 7.56 17.11
CA ARG A 323 6.90 8.55 18.17
C ARG A 323 7.37 7.90 19.46
N LEU A 324 8.31 8.55 20.15
CA LEU A 324 8.79 8.10 21.45
C LEU A 324 7.72 8.34 22.52
N GLN A 325 7.12 7.27 23.05
CA GLN A 325 6.23 7.36 24.20
C GLN A 325 6.96 7.03 25.49
N VAL A 326 6.86 7.92 26.47
CA VAL A 326 7.48 7.73 27.78
C VAL A 326 6.61 6.79 28.63
N LYS A 327 7.16 5.66 29.06
CA LYS A 327 6.44 4.68 29.89
C LYS A 327 6.22 5.19 31.31
N ARG A 328 4.98 5.11 31.81
CA ARG A 328 4.59 5.54 33.16
C ARG A 328 5.42 4.87 34.27
N LEU A 329 5.71 3.57 34.13
CA LEU A 329 6.54 2.81 35.07
C LEU A 329 7.96 3.38 35.19
N THR A 330 8.58 3.70 34.06
CA THR A 330 9.95 4.25 34.01
C THR A 330 10.02 5.62 34.68
N VAL A 331 9.02 6.48 34.44
CA VAL A 331 8.91 7.78 35.12
C VAL A 331 8.72 7.59 36.63
N GLY A 332 7.85 6.65 37.03
CA GLY A 332 7.64 6.31 38.44
C GLY A 332 8.93 5.89 39.15
N LEU A 333 9.69 4.96 38.58
CA LEU A 333 10.96 4.49 39.15
C LEU A 333 12.03 5.59 39.21
N LEU A 334 12.09 6.46 38.21
CA LEU A 334 13.03 7.58 38.21
C LEU A 334 12.70 8.59 39.32
N LEU A 335 11.42 8.96 39.46
CA LEU A 335 10.96 9.88 40.50
C LEU A 335 11.17 9.30 41.91
N THR A 336 10.93 8.01 42.12
CA THR A 336 11.16 7.38 43.43
C THR A 336 12.65 7.31 43.77
N ALA A 337 13.51 6.96 42.81
CA ALA A 337 14.96 6.93 43.04
C ALA A 337 15.52 8.34 43.34
N LEU A 338 15.10 9.37 42.59
CA LEU A 338 15.47 10.76 42.86
C LEU A 338 14.91 11.23 44.21
N GLY A 339 13.67 10.88 44.54
CA GLY A 339 13.07 11.16 45.85
C GLY A 339 13.86 10.53 47.00
N LEU A 340 14.26 9.26 46.87
CA LEU A 340 15.10 8.57 47.85
C LEU A 340 16.48 9.21 47.99
N LEU A 341 17.09 9.68 46.90
CA LEU A 341 18.36 10.42 46.95
C LEU A 341 18.19 11.74 47.71
N VAL A 342 17.12 12.50 47.44
CA VAL A 342 16.81 13.73 48.16
C VAL A 342 16.60 13.44 49.64
N ILE A 343 15.83 12.42 50.00
CA ILE A 343 15.62 12.00 51.39
C ILE A 343 16.95 11.63 52.05
N THR A 344 17.80 10.86 51.36
CA THR A 344 19.10 10.47 51.88
C THR A 344 19.99 11.69 52.15
N VAL A 345 20.02 12.66 51.23
CA VAL A 345 20.76 13.92 51.41
C VAL A 345 20.20 14.73 52.59
N LEU A 346 18.87 14.83 52.72
CA LEU A 346 18.24 15.53 53.84
C LEU A 346 18.57 14.86 55.19
N VAL A 347 18.54 13.53 55.23
CA VAL A 347 18.97 12.73 56.40
C VAL A 347 20.44 13.02 56.73
N LEU A 348 21.33 12.98 55.72
CA LEU A 348 22.75 13.28 55.92
C LEU A 348 22.98 14.71 56.41
N ILE A 349 22.27 15.71 55.89
CA ILE A 349 22.38 17.11 56.35
C ILE A 349 21.91 17.25 57.80
N LYS A 350 20.82 16.55 58.18
CA LYS A 350 20.25 16.60 59.53
C LYS A 350 21.16 15.93 60.57
N PHE A 351 21.75 14.77 60.24
CA PHE A 351 22.58 14.00 61.18
C PHE A 351 24.07 14.34 61.09
N ARG A 352 24.50 15.19 60.15
CA ARG A 352 25.89 15.60 60.04
C ARG A 352 26.31 16.41 61.29
N PRO A 353 27.41 16.04 61.95
CA PRO A 353 27.96 16.84 63.03
C PRO A 353 28.63 18.11 62.48
N TRP A 354 28.33 19.25 63.10
CA TRP A 354 28.93 20.55 62.78
C TRP A 354 30.14 20.82 63.68
N ASP A 355 31.15 21.50 63.15
CA ASP A 355 32.30 22.04 63.89
C ASP A 355 33.10 21.05 64.78
N THR A 356 33.18 19.78 64.36
CA THR A 356 33.87 18.71 65.12
C THR A 356 35.39 18.67 64.95
N ALA A 357 35.94 19.35 63.94
CA ALA A 357 37.39 19.43 63.72
C ALA A 357 37.78 20.82 63.18
N PRO A 358 38.90 21.41 63.64
CA PRO A 358 39.31 22.76 63.26
C PRO A 358 39.84 22.85 61.83
N CYS A 359 40.21 21.73 61.23
CA CYS A 359 40.71 21.64 59.86
C CYS A 359 40.36 20.30 59.22
N THR A 360 40.42 20.22 57.89
CA THR A 360 40.08 18.98 57.14
C THR A 360 40.99 17.82 57.55
N THR A 361 40.44 16.73 58.09
CA THR A 361 41.20 15.55 58.60
C THR A 361 41.64 14.56 57.52
N GLU A 362 41.38 14.88 56.25
CA GLU A 362 41.63 13.97 55.14
C GLU A 362 43.10 13.87 54.73
N SER A 363 43.83 14.99 54.75
CA SER A 363 45.26 15.02 54.39
C SER A 363 46.13 14.45 55.52
N LEU A 364 47.25 13.83 55.16
CA LEU A 364 48.24 13.36 56.14
C LEU A 364 48.86 14.52 56.92
N ALA A 365 49.00 15.69 56.30
CA ALA A 365 49.47 16.92 56.93
C ALA A 365 48.55 17.35 58.08
N SER A 366 47.23 17.31 57.88
CA SER A 366 46.28 17.62 58.96
C SER A 366 46.32 16.59 60.08
N ALA A 367 46.45 15.30 59.75
CA ALA A 367 46.59 14.25 60.76
C ALA A 367 47.88 14.44 61.57
N ALA A 368 48.99 14.83 60.93
CA ALA A 368 50.25 15.15 61.59
C ALA A 368 50.14 16.37 62.52
N ILE A 369 49.43 17.42 62.10
CA ILE A 369 49.20 18.63 62.90
C ILE A 369 48.37 18.33 64.16
N ILE A 370 47.26 17.60 64.01
CA ILE A 370 46.41 17.20 65.14
C ILE A 370 47.14 16.23 66.09
N LEU A 371 47.98 15.34 65.56
CA LEU A 371 48.78 14.44 66.39
C LEU A 371 49.93 15.17 67.12
N ALA A 372 50.47 16.23 66.53
CA ALA A 372 51.50 17.07 67.14
C ALA A 372 50.96 17.86 68.34
N SER A 373 49.71 18.33 68.29
CA SER A 373 49.03 18.93 69.45
C SER A 373 48.59 17.90 70.50
N SER A 374 48.15 16.71 70.08
CA SER A 374 47.60 15.67 70.95
C SER A 374 48.67 14.84 71.69
N LYS A 375 49.36 15.43 72.67
CA LYS A 375 50.46 14.79 73.43
C LYS A 375 50.06 13.45 74.06
N ALA A 376 48.88 13.40 74.69
CA ALA A 376 48.37 12.20 75.35
C ALA A 376 48.08 11.07 74.35
N LEU A 377 47.39 11.35 73.23
CA LEU A 377 47.16 10.32 72.20
C LEU A 377 48.47 9.77 71.65
N ARG A 378 49.43 10.65 71.37
CA ARG A 378 50.74 10.26 70.85
C ARG A 378 51.53 9.39 71.82
N SER A 379 51.55 9.70 73.12
CA SER A 379 52.26 8.86 74.10
C SER A 379 51.69 7.44 74.17
N HIS A 380 50.36 7.29 74.10
CA HIS A 380 49.72 5.98 74.05
C HIS A 380 50.00 5.20 72.76
N MET A 381 50.20 5.88 71.63
CA MET A 381 50.61 5.24 70.37
C MET A 381 52.09 4.81 70.39
N GLN A 382 52.94 5.51 71.15
CA GLN A 382 54.37 5.25 71.26
C GLN A 382 54.74 4.18 72.31
N THR A 383 53.88 3.89 73.29
CA THR A 383 54.17 2.92 74.38
C THR A 383 54.31 1.46 73.91
N GLY A 384 55.43 0.82 74.25
CA GLY A 384 55.75 -0.58 73.95
C GLY A 384 56.74 -0.77 72.78
N GLN A 385 57.07 -2.04 72.45
CA GLN A 385 57.82 -2.37 71.23
C GLN A 385 57.08 -1.82 69.99
N PRO A 386 57.81 -1.46 68.90
CA PRO A 386 57.23 -0.92 67.66
C PRO A 386 56.46 -1.99 66.88
N ASP A 387 55.37 -2.46 67.46
CA ASP A 387 54.51 -3.52 66.95
C ASP A 387 53.07 -2.99 66.81
N LEU A 388 52.49 -3.22 65.63
CA LEU A 388 51.19 -2.71 65.19
C LEU A 388 50.07 -3.12 66.14
N ASP A 389 50.08 -4.39 66.53
CA ASP A 389 49.00 -5.02 67.28
C ASP A 389 48.95 -4.51 68.72
N ASN A 390 50.08 -4.05 69.26
CA ASN A 390 50.14 -3.45 70.59
C ASN A 390 49.57 -2.02 70.58
N SER A 391 49.91 -1.21 69.57
CA SER A 391 49.38 0.15 69.44
C SER A 391 47.86 0.14 69.23
N VAL A 392 47.31 -0.78 68.43
CA VAL A 392 45.85 -0.90 68.23
C VAL A 392 45.14 -1.37 69.49
N ARG A 393 45.61 -2.43 70.16
CA ARG A 393 45.01 -2.94 71.41
C ARG A 393 44.98 -1.88 72.51
N ASN A 394 46.03 -1.05 72.59
CA ASN A 394 46.09 0.05 73.55
C ASN A 394 45.05 1.15 73.24
N LEU A 395 44.81 1.45 71.96
CA LEU A 395 43.77 2.40 71.53
C LEU A 395 42.35 1.83 71.70
N GLU A 396 42.13 0.53 71.44
CA GLU A 396 40.81 -0.12 71.60
C GLU A 396 40.32 -0.16 73.04
N SER A 397 41.24 -0.18 74.01
CA SER A 397 40.91 -0.23 75.44
C SER A 397 40.35 1.07 76.03
N ARG A 398 40.22 2.16 75.23
CA ARG A 398 39.91 3.51 75.71
C ARG A 398 38.96 4.26 74.78
N GLU A 399 38.11 5.09 75.37
CA GLU A 399 37.30 6.07 74.64
C GLU A 399 38.09 7.37 74.47
N TYR A 400 37.89 8.08 73.36
CA TYR A 400 38.60 9.32 73.04
C TYR A 400 37.62 10.45 72.77
N GLN A 401 37.98 11.67 73.18
CA GLN A 401 37.24 12.90 72.92
C GLN A 401 38.14 13.98 72.33
N THR A 402 37.56 14.85 71.51
CA THR A 402 38.19 16.08 71.01
C THR A 402 37.93 17.20 72.00
N VAL A 403 38.97 17.83 72.52
CA VAL A 403 38.89 18.94 73.48
C VAL A 403 39.81 20.07 73.06
N VAL A 404 39.48 21.30 73.45
CA VAL A 404 40.42 22.43 73.38
C VAL A 404 41.11 22.51 74.72
N GLY A 405 42.42 22.25 74.74
CA GLY A 405 43.24 22.28 75.95
C GLY A 405 43.33 23.69 76.56
N PRO A 406 43.82 23.82 77.80
CA PRO A 406 43.92 25.10 78.49
C PRO A 406 44.83 26.13 77.79
N GLU A 407 45.74 25.67 76.92
CA GLU A 407 46.61 26.49 76.09
C GLU A 407 45.94 26.96 74.77
N GLY A 408 44.66 26.64 74.55
CA GLY A 408 43.92 26.98 73.33
C GLY A 408 44.19 26.05 72.14
N LEU A 409 44.93 24.96 72.36
CA LEU A 409 45.27 23.97 71.33
C LEU A 409 44.14 22.93 71.19
N PHE A 410 43.83 22.51 69.95
CA PHE A 410 42.91 21.41 69.71
C PHE A 410 43.62 20.06 69.92
N GLU A 411 43.12 19.23 70.84
CA GLU A 411 43.73 17.96 71.23
C GLU A 411 42.72 16.81 71.27
N ILE A 412 43.19 15.60 70.93
CA ILE A 412 42.47 14.35 71.16
C ILE A 412 43.03 13.72 72.43
N GLN A 413 42.16 13.55 73.43
CA GLN A 413 42.53 13.00 74.74
C GLN A 413 41.65 11.80 75.08
N PRO A 414 42.17 10.79 75.81
CA PRO A 414 41.36 9.69 76.30
C PRO A 414 40.35 10.20 77.34
N VAL A 415 39.12 9.70 77.30
CA VAL A 415 38.12 9.91 78.35
C VAL A 415 38.60 9.13 79.58
N VAL A 416 38.89 9.82 80.68
CA VAL A 416 39.33 9.17 81.93
C VAL A 416 38.18 8.31 82.46
N ALA A 417 38.31 6.98 82.39
CA ALA A 417 37.42 6.10 83.13
C ALA A 417 37.71 6.23 84.65
N PRO A 418 36.68 6.24 85.54
CA PRO A 418 36.92 6.22 86.97
C PRO A 418 37.72 4.96 87.34
N SER A 419 38.68 5.14 88.25
CA SER A 419 39.60 4.11 88.74
C SER A 419 38.88 2.81 89.12
N VAL A 420 39.04 1.77 88.29
CA VAL A 420 38.76 0.39 88.69
C VAL A 420 40.07 -0.20 89.22
N PRO A 421 40.09 -0.82 90.41
CA PRO A 421 41.32 -1.29 91.04
C PRO A 421 41.95 -2.43 90.25
N THR A 422 43.27 -2.43 90.25
CA THR A 422 44.23 -3.39 89.73
C THR A 422 43.76 -4.84 89.93
N ALA A 423 43.23 -5.47 88.88
CA ALA A 423 43.17 -6.92 88.78
C ALA A 423 44.39 -7.38 87.99
N SER A 424 45.30 -8.05 88.68
CA SER A 424 46.44 -8.78 88.14
C SER A 424 45.98 -9.76 87.05
N LEU A 425 46.16 -9.41 85.78
CA LEU A 425 46.05 -10.36 84.68
C LEU A 425 47.43 -10.97 84.47
N HIS A 426 47.56 -12.21 84.93
CA HIS A 426 48.66 -13.11 84.59
C HIS A 426 48.92 -13.06 83.09
N SER A 427 50.07 -12.52 82.69
CA SER A 427 50.60 -12.72 81.34
C SER A 427 51.04 -14.19 81.23
N LYS A 428 50.22 -15.02 80.58
CA LYS A 428 50.76 -16.20 79.91
C LYS A 428 51.68 -15.69 78.82
N GLU A 429 52.99 -15.89 79.00
CA GLU A 429 53.94 -15.91 77.89
C GLU A 429 53.53 -17.04 76.94
N ASP A 430 52.65 -16.72 75.98
CA ASP A 430 52.53 -17.55 74.79
C ASP A 430 53.70 -17.21 73.87
N LYS A 431 54.71 -18.09 73.90
CA LYS A 431 55.79 -18.15 72.92
C LYS A 431 55.22 -18.62 71.57
N SER A 432 54.31 -17.85 70.99
CA SER A 432 53.96 -17.96 69.57
C SER A 432 54.91 -17.06 68.80
N LYS A 433 55.62 -17.61 67.81
CA LYS A 433 56.41 -16.83 66.85
C LYS A 433 55.54 -15.68 66.34
N LYS A 434 55.90 -14.43 66.67
CA LYS A 434 55.21 -13.23 66.19
C LYS A 434 55.33 -13.18 64.66
N GLU A 435 54.36 -13.75 63.95
CA GLU A 435 54.16 -13.43 62.54
C GLU A 435 53.70 -11.98 62.46
N LEU A 436 54.46 -11.14 61.75
CA LEU A 436 54.06 -9.75 61.51
C LEU A 436 52.66 -9.71 60.88
N SER A 437 51.81 -8.83 61.37
CA SER A 437 50.46 -8.63 60.85
C SER A 437 50.45 -8.38 59.32
N PRO A 438 49.46 -8.96 58.59
CA PRO A 438 49.43 -8.89 57.14
C PRO A 438 49.15 -7.46 56.65
N TRP A 439 49.85 -7.05 55.58
CA TRP A 439 49.65 -5.74 54.93
C TRP A 439 48.21 -5.54 54.45
N TRP A 440 47.69 -4.33 54.63
CA TRP A 440 46.32 -3.97 54.24
C TRP A 440 46.14 -3.98 52.72
N ARG A 441 45.14 -4.75 52.24
CA ARG A 441 44.83 -4.91 50.82
C ARG A 441 43.32 -4.79 50.57
N PRO A 442 42.82 -3.64 50.09
CA PRO A 442 41.41 -3.49 49.71
C PRO A 442 41.09 -4.36 48.49
N ILE A 443 39.79 -4.64 48.30
CA ILE A 443 39.29 -5.55 47.27
C ILE A 443 39.78 -5.16 45.87
N ALA A 444 39.84 -3.85 45.58
CA ALA A 444 40.26 -3.33 44.28
C ALA A 444 41.74 -3.56 43.93
N THR A 445 42.57 -3.89 44.93
CA THR A 445 44.00 -4.22 44.73
C THR A 445 44.26 -5.72 44.64
N ARG A 446 43.24 -6.56 44.84
CA ARG A 446 43.37 -8.02 44.69
C ARG A 446 43.48 -8.38 43.21
N LYS A 447 44.27 -9.42 42.91
CA LYS A 447 44.54 -9.85 41.53
C LYS A 447 43.25 -10.21 40.76
N TRP A 448 42.29 -10.88 41.39
CA TRP A 448 41.03 -11.25 40.74
C TRP A 448 40.21 -10.03 40.30
N PHE A 449 40.21 -8.94 41.08
CA PHE A 449 39.47 -7.72 40.75
C PHE A 449 40.10 -7.00 39.56
N SER A 450 41.44 -7.00 39.47
CA SER A 450 42.18 -6.51 38.30
C SER A 450 41.86 -7.30 37.03
N VAL A 451 41.79 -8.64 37.15
CA VAL A 451 41.37 -9.51 36.05
C VAL A 451 39.94 -9.16 35.60
N CYS A 452 39.01 -8.92 36.53
CA CYS A 452 37.66 -8.47 36.20
C CYS A 452 37.64 -7.12 35.48
N ILE A 453 38.41 -6.13 35.94
CA ILE A 453 38.49 -4.80 35.31
C ILE A 453 38.99 -4.86 33.86
N LEU A 454 39.89 -5.80 33.55
CA LEU A 454 40.41 -5.97 32.20
C LEU A 454 39.49 -6.81 31.31
N LEU A 455 38.99 -7.94 31.82
CA LEU A 455 38.23 -8.89 31.03
C LEU A 455 36.79 -8.46 30.78
N VAL A 456 36.10 -7.86 31.76
CA VAL A 456 34.68 -7.53 31.63
C VAL A 456 34.42 -6.55 30.46
N PRO A 457 35.18 -5.44 30.29
CA PRO A 457 34.99 -4.55 29.13
C PRO A 457 35.26 -5.25 27.79
N LEU A 458 36.27 -6.11 27.71
CA LEU A 458 36.61 -6.85 26.49
C LEU A 458 35.51 -7.86 26.11
N ILE A 459 34.97 -8.56 27.12
CA ILE A 459 33.84 -9.48 26.92
C ILE A 459 32.62 -8.70 26.44
N LEU A 460 32.33 -7.53 27.01
CA LEU A 460 31.20 -6.70 26.57
C LEU A 460 31.37 -6.19 25.13
N ILE A 461 32.59 -5.81 24.73
CA ILE A 461 32.89 -5.45 23.33
C ILE A 461 32.56 -6.61 22.38
N ALA A 462 32.98 -7.83 22.72
CA ALA A 462 32.72 -9.03 21.93
C ALA A 462 31.21 -9.36 21.87
N VAL A 463 30.50 -9.30 23.01
CA VAL A 463 29.06 -9.54 23.08
C VAL A 463 28.29 -8.52 22.22
N LEU A 464 28.64 -7.24 22.28
CA LEU A 464 28.02 -6.20 21.45
C LEU A 464 28.23 -6.46 19.95
N GLU A 465 29.39 -6.99 19.56
CA GLU A 465 29.66 -7.31 18.15
C GLU A 465 28.89 -8.55 17.68
N VAL A 466 28.81 -9.59 18.51
CA VAL A 466 28.05 -10.81 18.20
C VAL A 466 26.57 -10.48 18.04
N ILE A 467 26.00 -9.67 18.96
CA ILE A 467 24.60 -9.26 18.88
C ILE A 467 24.36 -8.43 17.61
N GLN A 468 25.28 -7.53 17.24
CA GLN A 468 25.15 -6.73 16.02
C GLN A 468 25.16 -7.63 14.79
N HIS A 469 26.08 -8.59 14.72
CA HIS A 469 26.17 -9.52 13.61
C HIS A 469 24.89 -10.35 13.44
N VAL A 470 24.33 -10.83 14.55
CA VAL A 470 23.05 -11.55 14.55
C VAL A 470 21.90 -10.63 14.15
N SER A 471 21.85 -9.41 14.68
CA SER A 471 20.84 -8.39 14.37
C SER A 471 20.84 -8.03 12.88
N ASP A 472 22.01 -7.88 12.26
CA ASP A 472 22.13 -7.53 10.85
C ASP A 472 21.76 -8.71 9.94
N ARG A 473 22.17 -9.94 10.27
CA ARG A 473 21.79 -11.15 9.49
C ARG A 473 20.30 -11.47 9.57
N LYS A 474 19.68 -11.30 10.75
CA LYS A 474 18.28 -11.67 10.99
C LYS A 474 17.30 -10.50 10.83
N GLN A 475 17.75 -9.31 10.40
CA GLN A 475 16.93 -8.09 10.33
C GLN A 475 16.24 -7.78 11.68
N GLY A 476 16.96 -7.94 12.79
CA GLY A 476 16.44 -7.81 14.15
C GLY A 476 16.66 -9.04 15.02
N ILE A 477 16.52 -8.87 16.33
CA ILE A 477 16.89 -9.87 17.35
C ILE A 477 15.65 -10.60 17.86
N VAL A 478 14.59 -9.86 18.20
CA VAL A 478 13.38 -10.38 18.85
C VAL A 478 12.14 -9.72 18.23
N THR A 479 11.08 -10.50 18.01
CA THR A 479 9.74 -10.00 17.62
C THR A 479 9.06 -9.39 18.83
N LEU A 480 8.49 -8.21 18.64
CA LEU A 480 7.77 -7.47 19.66
C LEU A 480 6.31 -7.91 19.62
N ASP A 481 6.06 -9.15 20.04
CA ASP A 481 4.70 -9.64 20.25
C ASP A 481 4.14 -8.96 21.51
N SER A 482 2.83 -8.73 21.55
CA SER A 482 2.09 -8.00 22.60
C SER A 482 2.26 -8.51 24.04
N SER A 483 3.07 -9.55 24.26
CA SER A 483 3.52 -9.97 25.58
C SER A 483 4.52 -8.95 26.18
N ASP A 484 4.02 -8.13 27.12
CA ASP A 484 4.76 -7.07 27.82
C ASP A 484 6.09 -7.52 28.49
N SER A 485 6.27 -8.81 28.74
CA SER A 485 7.35 -9.36 29.57
C SER A 485 8.74 -9.27 28.93
N TYR A 486 8.88 -9.41 27.61
CA TYR A 486 10.19 -9.45 26.95
C TYR A 486 10.81 -8.05 26.77
N HIS A 487 9.98 -7.02 26.64
CA HIS A 487 10.42 -5.64 26.43
C HIS A 487 11.19 -5.06 27.61
N LEU A 488 10.76 -5.39 28.84
CA LEU A 488 11.45 -4.98 30.07
C LEU A 488 12.84 -5.62 30.13
N THR A 489 12.92 -6.93 29.98
CA THR A 489 14.17 -7.69 30.13
C THR A 489 15.27 -7.21 29.16
N ILE A 490 14.93 -7.00 27.89
CA ILE A 490 15.91 -6.60 26.86
C ILE A 490 16.41 -5.16 27.05
N SER A 491 15.58 -4.27 27.62
CA SER A 491 15.93 -2.86 27.82
C SER A 491 16.71 -2.62 29.13
N TYR A 492 16.41 -3.37 30.20
CA TYR A 492 16.99 -3.12 31.53
C TYR A 492 18.28 -3.91 31.80
N ILE A 493 18.47 -5.11 31.24
CA ILE A 493 19.70 -5.90 31.46
C ILE A 493 20.97 -5.15 31.03
N PRO A 494 21.06 -4.60 29.80
CA PRO A 494 22.25 -3.86 29.38
C PRO A 494 22.55 -2.67 30.31
N LEU A 495 21.51 -1.94 30.71
CA LEU A 495 21.65 -0.81 31.62
C LEU A 495 22.22 -1.23 32.99
N ALA A 496 21.71 -2.33 33.55
CA ALA A 496 22.19 -2.88 34.82
C ALA A 496 23.65 -3.35 34.73
N VAL A 497 24.02 -4.02 33.63
CA VAL A 497 25.40 -4.47 33.39
C VAL A 497 26.34 -3.28 33.29
N MET A 498 25.98 -2.24 32.53
CA MET A 498 26.78 -1.02 32.41
C MET A 498 26.92 -0.26 33.74
N LEU A 499 25.87 -0.25 34.56
CA LEU A 499 25.93 0.32 35.91
C LEU A 499 26.91 -0.45 36.82
N LEU A 500 26.91 -1.78 36.78
CA LEU A 500 27.88 -2.59 37.52
C LEU A 500 29.33 -2.31 37.09
N VAL A 501 29.57 -2.14 35.79
CA VAL A 501 30.89 -1.74 35.28
C VAL A 501 31.28 -0.36 35.80
N ALA A 502 30.36 0.61 35.81
CA ALA A 502 30.63 1.94 36.38
C ALA A 502 30.99 1.87 37.88
N LEU A 503 30.30 1.04 38.66
CA LEU A 503 30.61 0.82 40.08
C LEU A 503 31.99 0.17 40.29
N LEU A 504 32.38 -0.78 39.44
CA LEU A 504 33.70 -1.42 39.48
C LEU A 504 34.83 -0.40 39.28
N TYR A 505 34.70 0.47 38.27
CA TYR A 505 35.69 1.52 37.99
C TYR A 505 35.67 2.63 39.05
N GLY A 506 34.50 2.98 39.61
CA GLY A 506 34.39 3.89 40.75
C GLY A 506 35.09 3.34 42.00
N SER A 507 35.00 2.04 42.26
CA SER A 507 35.72 1.37 43.37
C SER A 507 37.24 1.39 43.17
N LEU A 508 37.71 1.19 41.93
CA LEU A 508 39.13 1.33 41.58
C LEU A 508 39.62 2.76 41.84
N ASP A 509 38.87 3.77 41.40
CA ASP A 509 39.24 5.18 41.57
C ASP A 509 39.30 5.61 43.04
N ALA A 510 38.28 5.26 43.83
CA ALA A 510 38.28 5.53 45.28
C ALA A 510 39.50 4.91 45.97
N THR A 511 39.87 3.69 45.59
CA THR A 511 41.04 2.99 46.13
C THR A 511 42.35 3.63 45.69
N ALA A 512 42.50 3.97 44.40
CA ALA A 512 43.67 4.66 43.88
C ALA A 512 43.86 6.04 44.53
N SER A 513 42.77 6.76 44.78
CA SER A 513 42.77 8.06 45.46
C SER A 513 43.16 7.96 46.93
N ALA A 514 42.78 6.89 47.63
CA ALA A 514 43.25 6.62 48.99
C ALA A 514 44.77 6.33 49.04
N PHE A 515 45.34 5.65 48.04
CA PHE A 515 46.76 5.30 47.99
C PHE A 515 47.68 6.40 47.41
N ALA A 516 47.13 7.37 46.69
CA ALA A 516 47.87 8.42 45.97
C ALA A 516 48.99 9.11 46.78
N PRO A 517 48.75 9.63 48.01
CA PRO A 517 49.80 10.30 48.78
C PRO A 517 50.90 9.34 49.25
N PHE A 518 50.56 8.08 49.55
CA PHE A 518 51.51 7.08 50.01
C PHE A 518 52.41 6.55 48.90
N LEU A 519 51.88 6.43 47.67
CA LEU A 519 52.67 6.07 46.49
C LEU A 519 53.69 7.16 46.14
N ALA A 520 53.36 8.43 46.38
CA ALA A 520 54.31 9.52 46.25
C ALA A 520 55.42 9.43 47.31
N LEU A 521 55.06 9.13 48.57
CA LEU A 521 56.01 8.98 49.69
C LEU A 521 56.96 7.77 49.54
N ARG A 522 56.49 6.65 48.99
CA ARG A 522 57.31 5.44 48.77
C ARG A 522 58.50 5.67 47.83
N ARG A 523 58.35 6.59 46.87
CA ARG A 523 59.44 6.94 45.93
C ARG A 523 60.59 7.69 46.61
N GLY A 524 60.36 8.23 47.81
CA GLY A 524 61.30 9.00 48.59
C GLY A 524 61.39 10.46 48.14
N SER A 525 61.79 11.35 49.06
CA SER A 525 62.00 12.79 48.81
C SER A 525 60.79 13.51 48.19
N ALA A 526 59.58 13.23 48.68
CA ALA A 526 58.35 13.83 48.15
C ALA A 526 58.06 15.20 48.78
N GLN A 527 57.80 16.22 47.95
CA GLN A 527 57.32 17.53 48.41
C GLN A 527 55.92 17.44 49.02
N ALA A 528 55.63 18.31 49.98
CA ALA A 528 54.36 18.31 50.72
C ALA A 528 53.12 18.33 49.81
N GLU A 529 53.08 19.20 48.79
CA GLU A 529 51.94 19.34 47.85
C GLU A 529 51.60 18.07 47.08
N ARG A 530 52.59 17.19 46.89
CA ARG A 530 52.45 15.92 46.18
C ARG A 530 52.24 14.74 47.13
N SER A 531 52.50 14.89 48.42
CA SER A 531 52.44 13.80 49.40
C SER A 531 51.50 14.14 50.55
N ILE A 532 52.00 14.72 51.61
CA ILE A 532 51.29 14.82 52.89
C ILE A 532 50.11 15.81 52.82
N SER A 533 50.16 16.85 52.00
CA SER A 533 49.06 17.82 51.84
C SER A 533 48.13 17.51 50.66
N ALA A 534 48.40 16.44 49.90
CA ALA A 534 47.52 16.00 48.81
C ALA A 534 46.22 15.38 49.36
N SER A 535 45.07 15.89 48.91
CA SER A 535 43.75 15.26 49.11
C SER A 535 42.97 15.26 47.80
N LEU A 536 42.68 14.06 47.29
CA LEU A 536 41.89 13.82 46.07
C LEU A 536 40.46 13.33 46.38
N LEU A 537 40.24 12.74 47.56
CA LEU A 537 39.01 12.02 47.91
C LEU A 537 37.77 12.92 48.08
N SER A 538 37.96 14.16 48.52
CA SER A 538 36.88 15.15 48.72
C SER A 538 36.71 16.15 47.58
N LYS A 539 37.46 15.97 46.49
CA LYS A 539 37.41 16.90 45.35
C LYS A 539 36.40 16.39 44.34
N LEU A 540 35.68 17.33 43.73
CA LEU A 540 34.82 17.01 42.57
C LEU A 540 35.68 16.36 41.47
N PRO A 541 35.18 15.35 40.73
CA PRO A 541 35.99 14.60 39.77
C PRO A 541 36.77 15.45 38.75
N PRO A 542 36.21 16.53 38.15
CA PRO A 542 36.97 17.39 37.23
C PRO A 542 38.13 18.12 37.92
N HIS A 543 37.93 18.56 39.16
CA HIS A 543 38.97 19.23 39.95
C HIS A 543 40.03 18.22 40.42
N ALA A 544 39.62 17.02 40.82
CA ALA A 544 40.52 15.93 41.17
C ALA A 544 41.38 15.50 39.97
N PHE A 545 40.79 15.43 38.77
CA PHE A 545 41.50 15.14 37.52
C PHE A 545 42.59 16.18 37.26
N TYR A 546 42.25 17.47 37.26
CA TYR A 546 43.21 18.56 37.07
C TYR A 546 44.34 18.51 38.08
N LEU A 547 44.02 18.33 39.37
CA LEU A 547 45.03 18.27 40.44
C LEU A 547 45.92 17.04 40.31
N SER A 548 45.35 15.88 39.93
CA SER A 548 46.11 14.64 39.72
C SER A 548 47.13 14.80 38.58
N LEU A 549 46.72 15.46 37.49
CA LEU A 549 47.57 15.71 36.33
C LEU A 549 48.68 16.71 36.69
N ARG A 550 48.31 17.83 37.32
CA ARG A 550 49.25 18.87 37.76
C ARG A 550 50.32 18.33 38.72
N ASN A 551 49.91 17.50 39.68
CA ASN A 551 50.80 16.93 40.70
C ASN A 551 51.46 15.60 40.26
N ARG A 552 51.28 15.19 39.00
CA ARG A 552 51.86 13.97 38.40
C ARG A 552 51.49 12.69 39.16
N HIS A 553 50.24 12.57 39.59
CA HIS A 553 49.62 11.36 40.12
C HIS A 553 49.00 10.55 38.98
N TRP A 554 49.85 9.95 38.14
CA TRP A 554 49.42 9.28 36.90
C TRP A 554 48.38 8.17 37.11
N VAL A 555 48.49 7.38 38.18
CA VAL A 555 47.49 6.35 38.52
C VAL A 555 46.10 6.97 38.61
N ASN A 556 45.96 8.04 39.38
CA ASN A 556 44.71 8.76 39.60
C ASN A 556 44.19 9.44 38.35
N THR A 557 45.08 9.98 37.50
CA THR A 557 44.67 10.58 36.22
C THR A 557 43.93 9.57 35.35
N PHE A 558 44.43 8.32 35.25
CA PHE A 558 43.79 7.27 34.46
C PHE A 558 42.55 6.67 35.16
N THR A 559 42.53 6.52 36.49
CA THR A 559 41.34 6.02 37.19
C THR A 559 40.18 7.02 37.18
N ILE A 560 40.46 8.31 37.39
CA ILE A 560 39.45 9.38 37.33
C ILE A 560 38.90 9.51 35.91
N LEU A 561 39.77 9.40 34.89
CA LEU A 561 39.33 9.39 33.49
C LEU A 561 38.41 8.19 33.20
N ALA A 562 38.81 6.98 33.61
CA ALA A 562 38.00 5.78 33.41
C ALA A 562 36.66 5.84 34.16
N ALA A 563 36.64 6.32 35.40
CA ALA A 563 35.42 6.52 36.18
C ALA A 563 34.49 7.56 35.54
N THR A 564 35.04 8.65 35.01
CA THR A 564 34.28 9.67 34.28
C THR A 564 33.66 9.10 33.01
N VAL A 565 34.45 8.38 32.21
CA VAL A 565 33.97 7.69 30.99
C VAL A 565 32.87 6.68 31.32
N SER A 566 32.99 5.97 32.44
CA SER A 566 32.00 4.98 32.87
C SER A 566 30.61 5.55 33.14
N SER A 567 30.51 6.84 33.51
CA SER A 567 29.23 7.51 33.74
C SER A 567 28.43 7.74 32.45
N PHE A 568 29.09 7.79 31.29
CA PHE A 568 28.43 7.90 29.99
C PHE A 568 27.90 6.57 29.45
N LEU A 569 28.38 5.44 29.99
CA LEU A 569 28.06 4.10 29.51
C LEU A 569 26.55 3.81 29.61
N THR A 570 25.93 4.17 30.73
CA THR A 570 24.48 3.99 30.96
C THR A 570 23.64 4.90 30.06
N ILE A 571 24.12 6.12 29.76
CA ILE A 571 23.45 7.08 28.88
C ILE A 571 23.39 6.54 27.46
N VAL A 572 24.54 6.13 26.90
CA VAL A 572 24.63 5.64 25.52
C VAL A 572 23.86 4.31 25.35
N THR A 573 23.80 3.49 26.40
CA THR A 573 23.05 2.22 26.39
C THR A 573 21.56 2.38 26.14
N SER A 574 20.97 3.54 26.50
CA SER A 574 19.55 3.81 26.24
C SER A 574 19.18 3.85 24.76
N GLY A 575 20.12 4.20 23.88
CA GLY A 575 19.94 4.23 22.42
C GLY A 575 20.34 2.92 21.71
N LEU A 576 20.74 1.88 22.45
CA LEU A 576 21.34 0.68 21.88
C LEU A 576 20.38 -0.11 20.98
N TYR A 577 19.07 -0.06 21.25
CA TYR A 577 18.06 -0.82 20.53
C TYR A 577 16.90 0.08 20.06
N SER A 578 16.37 -0.19 18.87
CA SER A 578 15.16 0.48 18.34
C SER A 578 14.24 -0.51 17.63
N PRO A 579 12.91 -0.29 17.67
CA PRO A 579 11.97 -1.10 16.91
C PRO A 579 12.04 -0.77 15.42
N VAL A 580 11.99 -1.79 14.57
CA VAL A 580 11.93 -1.70 13.11
C VAL A 580 10.85 -2.65 12.61
N THR A 581 10.05 -2.23 11.64
CA THR A 581 9.05 -3.08 10.98
C THR A 581 9.73 -3.94 9.92
N VAL A 582 9.47 -5.25 9.94
CA VAL A 582 10.03 -6.22 8.99
C VAL A 582 8.91 -7.13 8.49
N GLN A 583 8.87 -7.36 7.18
CA GLN A 583 7.94 -8.30 6.57
C GLN A 583 8.35 -9.74 6.90
N SER A 584 7.50 -10.46 7.63
CA SER A 584 7.73 -11.84 8.05
C SER A 584 6.91 -12.79 7.18
N PRO A 585 7.53 -13.75 6.46
CA PRO A 585 6.81 -14.72 5.66
C PRO A 585 6.21 -15.84 6.51
N HIS A 586 4.92 -16.12 6.30
CA HIS A 586 4.21 -17.25 6.91
C HIS A 586 3.54 -18.11 5.83
N ALA A 587 3.56 -19.43 5.99
CA ALA A 587 2.87 -20.33 5.07
C ALA A 587 1.37 -20.38 5.37
N VAL A 588 0.54 -20.24 4.35
CA VAL A 588 -0.92 -20.33 4.42
C VAL A 588 -1.46 -21.23 3.31
N GLN A 589 -2.61 -21.85 3.55
CA GLN A 589 -3.29 -22.70 2.56
C GLN A 589 -4.39 -21.91 1.86
N MET A 590 -4.44 -22.05 0.54
CA MET A 590 -5.42 -21.40 -0.32
C MET A 590 -6.29 -22.45 -0.97
N GLN A 591 -7.61 -22.39 -0.75
CA GLN A 591 -8.56 -23.33 -1.33
C GLN A 591 -9.11 -22.77 -2.64
N GLN A 592 -9.02 -23.52 -3.73
CA GLN A 592 -9.61 -23.13 -5.00
C GLN A 592 -11.15 -23.28 -4.94
N LEU A 593 -11.87 -22.27 -5.43
CA LEU A 593 -13.33 -22.20 -5.39
C LEU A 593 -13.99 -22.38 -6.77
N SER A 594 -13.27 -22.11 -7.86
CA SER A 594 -13.83 -22.13 -9.22
C SER A 594 -12.95 -22.85 -10.24
N VAL A 595 -13.57 -23.29 -11.34
CA VAL A 595 -12.90 -23.85 -12.53
C VAL A 595 -13.37 -23.10 -13.78
N MET A 596 -12.62 -23.22 -14.87
CA MET A 596 -13.02 -22.67 -16.17
C MET A 596 -13.60 -23.78 -17.05
N ASN A 597 -14.90 -23.72 -17.33
CA ASN A 597 -15.58 -24.59 -18.27
C ASN A 597 -15.56 -23.96 -19.66
N LEU A 598 -14.70 -24.48 -20.53
CA LEU A 598 -14.42 -23.94 -21.85
C LEU A 598 -15.27 -24.59 -22.97
N SER A 599 -16.24 -25.45 -22.63
CA SER A 599 -17.06 -26.21 -23.59
C SER A 599 -18.46 -25.62 -23.74
N HIS A 600 -19.03 -25.69 -24.94
CA HIS A 600 -20.43 -25.31 -25.25
C HIS A 600 -20.86 -23.88 -24.85
N VAL A 601 -19.95 -22.91 -24.92
CA VAL A 601 -20.27 -21.50 -24.63
C VAL A 601 -20.63 -20.74 -25.90
N ASP A 602 -21.81 -20.15 -25.88
CA ASP A 602 -22.32 -19.26 -26.92
C ASP A 602 -22.15 -17.81 -26.49
N LEU A 603 -21.33 -17.06 -27.24
CA LEU A 603 -21.08 -15.63 -27.05
C LEU A 603 -21.74 -14.79 -28.15
N SER A 604 -22.57 -15.40 -29.01
CA SER A 604 -23.23 -14.74 -30.14
C SER A 604 -24.39 -13.85 -29.72
N GLU A 605 -25.16 -14.29 -28.73
CA GLU A 605 -26.32 -13.59 -28.19
C GLU A 605 -25.93 -12.55 -27.12
N GLY A 606 -24.77 -12.74 -26.49
CA GLY A 606 -24.19 -11.82 -25.51
C GLY A 606 -22.88 -12.34 -24.92
N ASP A 607 -21.87 -11.48 -24.81
CA ASP A 607 -20.58 -11.79 -24.18
C ASP A 607 -20.56 -11.44 -22.67
N ASN A 608 -21.75 -11.21 -22.10
CA ASN A 608 -21.97 -10.55 -20.83
C ASN A 608 -21.12 -9.25 -20.68
N LEU A 609 -21.00 -8.43 -21.73
CA LEU A 609 -20.32 -7.13 -21.70
C LEU A 609 -18.83 -7.22 -21.31
N ALA A 610 -18.17 -8.33 -21.65
CA ALA A 610 -16.73 -8.49 -21.51
C ALA A 610 -15.95 -7.47 -22.38
N GLY A 611 -16.46 -7.17 -23.59
CA GLY A 611 -15.94 -6.12 -24.46
C GLY A 611 -15.97 -4.73 -23.80
N GLU A 612 -17.09 -4.38 -23.18
CA GLU A 612 -17.26 -3.09 -22.48
C GLU A 612 -16.37 -2.98 -21.24
N THR A 613 -16.25 -4.06 -20.47
CA THR A 613 -15.34 -4.15 -19.32
C THR A 613 -13.90 -3.87 -19.76
N THR A 614 -13.47 -4.53 -20.83
CA THR A 614 -12.14 -4.36 -21.41
C THR A 614 -11.91 -2.93 -21.92
N LYS A 615 -12.91 -2.33 -22.57
CA LYS A 615 -12.87 -0.92 -23.03
C LYS A 615 -12.63 0.03 -21.85
N LEU A 616 -13.41 -0.10 -20.78
CA LEU A 616 -13.29 0.76 -19.60
C LEU A 616 -11.91 0.62 -18.95
N MET A 617 -11.41 -0.61 -18.83
CA MET A 617 -10.08 -0.88 -18.29
C MET A 617 -8.98 -0.22 -19.12
N MET A 618 -9.00 -0.35 -20.45
CA MET A 618 -7.99 0.20 -21.35
C MET A 618 -8.07 1.74 -21.50
N LEU A 619 -9.28 2.32 -21.45
CA LEU A 619 -9.48 3.75 -21.63
C LEU A 619 -9.10 4.55 -20.36
N PHE A 620 -9.54 4.06 -19.20
CA PHE A 620 -9.33 4.73 -17.91
C PHE A 620 -8.13 4.19 -17.12
N ASN A 621 -7.46 3.14 -17.61
CA ASN A 621 -6.35 2.46 -16.93
C ASN A 621 -6.72 2.03 -15.52
N LEU A 622 -7.86 1.33 -15.44
CA LEU A 622 -8.42 0.78 -14.20
C LEU A 622 -7.72 -0.54 -13.86
N SER A 623 -7.77 -0.91 -12.59
CA SER A 623 -7.37 -2.24 -12.13
C SER A 623 -8.20 -3.33 -12.80
N ASN A 624 -7.58 -4.46 -13.07
CA ASN A 624 -8.24 -5.65 -13.62
C ASN A 624 -9.24 -6.22 -12.60
N PRO A 625 -10.42 -6.72 -13.03
CA PRO A 625 -11.37 -7.42 -12.17
C PRO A 625 -10.74 -8.61 -11.45
N VAL A 626 -11.31 -8.94 -10.28
CA VAL A 626 -10.88 -10.10 -9.48
C VAL A 626 -10.84 -11.37 -10.36
N GLY A 627 -9.73 -12.10 -10.28
CA GLY A 627 -9.51 -13.31 -11.08
C GLY A 627 -8.99 -13.07 -12.49
N THR A 628 -8.63 -11.84 -12.86
CA THR A 628 -7.95 -11.53 -14.14
C THR A 628 -6.77 -10.58 -13.94
N TYR A 629 -5.77 -10.68 -14.80
CA TYR A 629 -4.71 -9.68 -14.92
C TYR A 629 -4.23 -9.58 -16.36
N ASP A 630 -4.50 -8.46 -17.04
CA ASP A 630 -4.18 -8.25 -18.45
C ASP A 630 -4.66 -9.41 -19.33
N ASP A 631 -3.76 -10.24 -19.82
CA ASP A 631 -4.00 -11.42 -20.66
C ASP A 631 -4.14 -12.73 -19.86
N LEU A 632 -4.15 -12.67 -18.52
CA LEU A 632 -4.19 -13.85 -17.65
C LEU A 632 -5.55 -13.98 -16.94
N VAL A 633 -6.03 -15.22 -16.84
CA VAL A 633 -7.23 -15.58 -16.09
C VAL A 633 -6.87 -16.59 -15.00
N PHE A 634 -7.31 -16.30 -13.77
CA PHE A 634 -7.05 -17.09 -12.56
C PHE A 634 -8.34 -17.65 -11.96
N PRO A 635 -8.34 -18.90 -11.46
CA PRO A 635 -9.38 -19.39 -10.55
C PRO A 635 -9.61 -18.48 -9.33
N SER A 636 -10.78 -18.59 -8.71
CA SER A 636 -11.10 -17.91 -7.46
C SER A 636 -10.56 -18.71 -6.27
N PHE A 637 -10.10 -18.03 -5.23
CA PHE A 637 -9.53 -18.67 -4.03
C PHE A 637 -10.08 -18.08 -2.74
N GLU A 638 -10.05 -18.90 -1.70
CA GLU A 638 -10.31 -18.49 -0.31
C GLU A 638 -9.08 -18.77 0.56
N ALA A 639 -8.66 -17.75 1.31
CA ALA A 639 -7.53 -17.83 2.22
C ALA A 639 -8.00 -18.25 3.61
N HIS A 640 -7.48 -19.36 4.13
CA HIS A 640 -7.70 -19.76 5.53
C HIS A 640 -6.55 -19.24 6.40
N ILE A 641 -6.66 -17.99 6.87
CA ILE A 641 -5.62 -17.34 7.68
C ILE A 641 -5.97 -17.47 9.18
N PRO A 642 -5.08 -18.05 10.01
CA PRO A 642 -5.27 -18.09 11.45
C PRO A 642 -5.36 -16.69 12.09
N ASP A 643 -6.36 -16.46 12.96
CA ASP A 643 -6.58 -15.17 13.66
C ASP A 643 -5.35 -14.65 14.42
N ALA A 644 -4.49 -15.56 14.89
CA ALA A 644 -3.25 -15.21 15.58
C ALA A 644 -2.27 -14.40 14.70
N LEU A 645 -2.30 -14.59 13.37
CA LEU A 645 -1.47 -13.82 12.43
C LEU A 645 -2.09 -12.44 12.12
N LEU A 646 -3.40 -12.30 12.29
CA LEU A 646 -4.14 -11.07 11.98
C LEU A 646 -4.17 -10.07 13.13
N GLY A 647 -3.96 -10.52 14.37
CA GLY A 647 -4.06 -9.67 15.58
C GLY A 647 -3.07 -8.49 15.67
N GLY A 648 -2.09 -8.39 14.77
CA GLY A 648 -1.14 -7.27 14.68
C GLY A 648 -1.39 -6.29 13.54
N ILE A 649 -2.39 -6.55 12.68
CA ILE A 649 -2.66 -5.78 11.46
C ILE A 649 -3.84 -4.84 11.73
N ALA A 650 -3.72 -3.57 11.34
CA ALA A 650 -4.82 -2.62 11.48
C ALA A 650 -6.01 -3.04 10.57
N PRO A 651 -7.27 -2.73 10.92
CA PRO A 651 -8.46 -3.19 10.17
C PRO A 651 -8.50 -2.84 8.68
N ASN A 652 -7.67 -1.88 8.25
CA ASN A 652 -7.65 -1.32 6.90
C ASN A 652 -6.28 -1.52 6.19
N GLU A 653 -5.39 -2.33 6.75
CA GLU A 653 -4.06 -2.56 6.19
C GLU A 653 -4.07 -3.88 5.40
N GLU A 654 -3.91 -3.78 4.07
CA GLU A 654 -3.89 -4.94 3.18
C GLU A 654 -2.62 -5.76 3.37
N VAL A 655 -2.76 -7.08 3.35
CA VAL A 655 -1.64 -8.02 3.49
C VAL A 655 -1.39 -8.71 2.17
N LEU A 656 -0.11 -8.89 1.82
CA LEU A 656 0.29 -9.52 0.57
C LEU A 656 0.34 -11.04 0.72
N ILE A 657 -0.36 -11.76 -0.15
CA ILE A 657 -0.30 -13.22 -0.28
C ILE A 657 0.31 -13.56 -1.64
N SER A 658 1.48 -14.19 -1.64
CA SER A 658 2.16 -14.63 -2.87
C SER A 658 2.06 -16.14 -3.06
N MET A 659 1.76 -16.59 -4.27
CA MET A 659 1.70 -18.01 -4.64
C MET A 659 2.01 -18.24 -6.12
N THR A 660 2.34 -19.49 -6.49
CA THR A 660 2.49 -19.91 -7.90
C THR A 660 1.34 -20.82 -8.29
N MET A 661 0.70 -20.52 -9.40
CA MET A 661 -0.50 -21.22 -9.86
C MET A 661 -0.66 -21.18 -11.40
N PRO A 662 -1.39 -22.13 -12.00
CA PRO A 662 -1.69 -22.09 -13.43
C PRO A 662 -2.67 -20.96 -13.75
N ALA A 663 -2.39 -20.24 -14.83
CA ALA A 663 -3.26 -19.22 -15.42
C ALA A 663 -3.58 -19.59 -16.87
N LEU A 664 -4.80 -19.26 -17.31
CA LEU A 664 -5.16 -19.33 -18.73
C LEU A 664 -4.77 -18.02 -19.42
N ARG A 665 -4.15 -18.12 -20.59
CA ARG A 665 -3.77 -17.00 -21.44
C ARG A 665 -4.34 -17.19 -22.86
N PRO A 666 -5.38 -16.44 -23.25
CA PRO A 666 -5.82 -16.40 -24.63
C PRO A 666 -4.86 -15.61 -25.52
N SER A 667 -4.67 -16.03 -26.76
CA SER A 667 -3.91 -15.29 -27.76
C SER A 667 -4.39 -15.54 -29.19
N LEU A 668 -3.93 -14.71 -30.12
CA LEU A 668 -4.16 -14.81 -31.55
C LEU A 668 -2.90 -15.30 -32.27
N GLN A 669 -3.08 -16.27 -33.16
CA GLN A 669 -2.10 -16.63 -34.17
C GLN A 669 -2.55 -16.06 -35.52
N CYS A 670 -1.74 -15.14 -36.05
CA CYS A 670 -2.06 -14.40 -37.27
C CYS A 670 -1.14 -14.75 -38.44
N THR A 671 -1.66 -14.65 -39.66
CA THR A 671 -0.91 -14.77 -40.93
C THR A 671 -1.25 -13.58 -41.81
N VAL A 672 -0.24 -12.94 -42.39
CA VAL A 672 -0.42 -11.79 -43.28
C VAL A 672 -0.81 -12.26 -44.68
N ALA A 673 -1.73 -11.55 -45.34
CA ALA A 673 -2.07 -11.80 -46.74
C ALA A 673 -0.87 -11.51 -47.65
N PRO A 674 -0.50 -12.42 -48.57
CA PRO A 674 0.51 -12.13 -49.58
C PRO A 674 0.09 -10.94 -50.46
N VAL A 675 1.02 -10.02 -50.76
CA VAL A 675 0.72 -8.82 -51.59
C VAL A 675 0.16 -9.21 -52.95
N ASP A 676 0.73 -10.26 -53.55
CA ASP A 676 0.36 -10.72 -54.89
C ASP A 676 -1.04 -11.37 -54.93
N SER A 677 -1.64 -11.69 -53.78
CA SER A 677 -2.99 -12.25 -53.70
C SER A 677 -4.07 -11.21 -53.39
N ILE A 678 -3.69 -9.94 -53.20
CA ILE A 678 -4.61 -8.85 -52.92
C ILE A 678 -5.03 -8.19 -54.24
N THR A 679 -6.33 -8.23 -54.54
CA THR A 679 -6.92 -7.53 -55.70
C THR A 679 -7.93 -6.50 -55.23
N THR A 680 -7.84 -5.27 -55.74
CA THR A 680 -8.78 -4.19 -55.46
C THR A 680 -9.66 -3.93 -56.68
N ALA A 681 -10.97 -3.82 -56.46
CA ALA A 681 -11.95 -3.47 -57.47
C ALA A 681 -12.72 -2.24 -56.98
N ASP A 682 -12.64 -1.15 -57.74
CA ASP A 682 -13.21 0.14 -57.35
C ASP A 682 -14.40 0.48 -58.24
N ASN A 683 -15.56 0.77 -57.63
CA ASN A 683 -16.77 1.16 -58.35
C ASN A 683 -17.36 2.45 -57.76
N VAL A 684 -17.72 3.39 -58.63
CA VAL A 684 -18.22 4.72 -58.25
C VAL A 684 -19.67 4.83 -58.68
N TYR A 685 -20.53 5.31 -57.79
CA TYR A 685 -21.95 5.38 -58.05
C TYR A 685 -22.56 6.70 -57.60
N HIS A 686 -23.45 7.25 -58.42
CA HIS A 686 -24.09 8.53 -58.21
C HIS A 686 -25.61 8.34 -58.10
N SER A 687 -26.15 8.40 -56.88
CA SER A 687 -27.58 8.43 -56.51
C SER A 687 -28.46 7.20 -56.85
N GLY A 688 -29.41 6.90 -55.96
CA GLY A 688 -30.37 5.79 -56.07
C GLY A 688 -29.97 4.55 -55.25
N THR A 689 -30.95 3.84 -54.68
CA THR A 689 -30.73 2.59 -53.93
C THR A 689 -30.01 1.61 -54.83
N MET A 690 -28.75 1.33 -54.53
CA MET A 690 -27.92 0.59 -55.44
C MET A 690 -27.83 -0.88 -55.05
N GLN A 691 -27.86 -1.75 -56.05
CA GLN A 691 -27.48 -3.16 -55.98
C GLN A 691 -26.08 -3.37 -56.61
N VAL A 692 -25.01 -3.54 -55.82
CA VAL A 692 -23.67 -3.86 -56.35
C VAL A 692 -23.49 -5.36 -56.49
N LEU A 693 -23.17 -5.84 -57.69
CA LEU A 693 -22.91 -7.26 -57.95
C LEU A 693 -21.44 -7.61 -57.65
N VAL A 694 -21.16 -8.19 -56.49
CA VAL A 694 -19.84 -8.75 -56.15
C VAL A 694 -19.92 -10.27 -56.30
N ASP A 695 -19.21 -10.84 -57.28
CA ASP A 695 -19.16 -12.28 -57.59
C ASP A 695 -20.53 -12.98 -57.57
N GLY A 696 -21.52 -12.38 -58.25
CA GLY A 696 -22.86 -12.97 -58.42
C GLY A 696 -23.92 -12.55 -57.40
N THR A 697 -23.60 -11.66 -56.46
CA THR A 697 -24.49 -11.25 -55.34
C THR A 697 -24.70 -9.74 -55.26
N TYR A 698 -25.94 -9.30 -55.03
CA TYR A 698 -26.32 -7.89 -54.95
C TYR A 698 -26.22 -7.33 -53.53
N THR A 699 -25.55 -6.18 -53.37
CA THR A 699 -25.42 -5.44 -52.10
C THR A 699 -26.24 -4.15 -52.13
N TYR A 700 -27.03 -3.86 -51.09
CA TYR A 700 -27.88 -2.66 -50.99
C TYR A 700 -27.22 -1.57 -50.14
N ALA A 701 -27.10 -0.36 -50.67
CA ALA A 701 -26.57 0.82 -49.98
C ALA A 701 -27.50 2.03 -50.06
N ASP A 702 -27.61 2.79 -48.96
CA ASP A 702 -28.34 4.07 -48.95
C ASP A 702 -27.47 5.17 -49.61
N PRO A 703 -27.97 5.97 -50.56
CA PRO A 703 -27.15 6.62 -51.59
C PRO A 703 -26.60 8.00 -51.19
N GLY A 704 -26.42 8.24 -49.89
CA GLY A 704 -26.07 9.57 -49.36
C GLY A 704 -24.70 10.09 -49.80
N GLU A 705 -23.61 9.38 -49.53
CA GLU A 705 -22.29 10.04 -49.49
C GLU A 705 -21.08 9.08 -49.66
N GLY A 706 -20.69 8.62 -50.87
CA GLY A 706 -19.35 8.02 -51.00
C GLY A 706 -18.95 7.19 -52.22
N ILE A 707 -17.65 6.84 -52.27
CA ILE A 707 -16.99 5.92 -53.21
C ILE A 707 -16.90 4.52 -52.58
N PHE A 708 -17.18 3.46 -53.36
CA PHE A 708 -17.06 2.07 -52.90
C PHE A 708 -15.78 1.43 -53.44
N SER A 709 -14.98 0.86 -52.53
CA SER A 709 -13.81 0.03 -52.90
C SER A 709 -13.96 -1.36 -52.30
N THR A 710 -13.91 -2.39 -53.14
CA THR A 710 -13.94 -3.80 -52.73
C THR A 710 -12.54 -4.38 -52.82
N GLN A 711 -12.07 -4.96 -51.73
CA GLN A 711 -10.78 -5.65 -51.66
C GLN A 711 -11.03 -7.14 -51.56
N LYS A 712 -10.25 -7.93 -52.31
CA LYS A 712 -10.21 -9.38 -52.19
C LYS A 712 -8.80 -9.82 -51.86
N ALA A 713 -8.65 -10.81 -50.99
CA ALA A 713 -7.37 -11.39 -50.62
C ALA A 713 -7.50 -12.91 -50.49
N VAL A 714 -6.50 -13.65 -50.96
CA VAL A 714 -6.44 -15.11 -50.82
C VAL A 714 -5.39 -15.49 -49.78
N PHE A 715 -5.78 -16.30 -48.80
CA PHE A 715 -4.90 -16.82 -47.77
C PHE A 715 -4.35 -18.22 -48.13
N PRO A 716 -3.08 -18.52 -47.79
CA PRO A 716 -2.41 -19.77 -48.16
C PRO A 716 -2.84 -21.00 -47.34
N TRP A 717 -3.69 -20.79 -46.34
CA TRP A 717 -4.30 -21.82 -45.53
C TRP A 717 -5.70 -21.40 -45.13
N SER A 718 -6.53 -22.39 -44.86
CA SER A 718 -7.90 -22.22 -44.40
C SER A 718 -8.17 -23.21 -43.25
N LEU A 719 -9.19 -22.95 -42.43
CA LEU A 719 -9.64 -23.89 -41.40
C LEU A 719 -10.70 -24.84 -42.00
N GLY A 720 -10.28 -26.03 -42.44
CA GLY A 720 -11.18 -27.03 -43.03
C GLY A 720 -11.89 -27.89 -41.97
N THR A 721 -13.16 -28.20 -42.19
CA THR A 721 -13.91 -29.18 -41.40
C THR A 721 -13.82 -30.57 -42.05
N SER A 722 -12.99 -31.45 -41.49
CA SER A 722 -13.25 -32.90 -41.64
C SER A 722 -14.22 -33.28 -40.51
N ASN A 723 -15.21 -34.15 -40.78
CA ASN A 723 -16.40 -34.41 -39.95
C ASN A 723 -16.23 -34.64 -38.43
N THR A 724 -15.02 -34.63 -37.86
CA THR A 724 -14.76 -34.64 -36.40
C THR A 724 -13.46 -33.93 -35.96
N THR A 725 -12.65 -33.38 -36.87
CA THR A 725 -11.36 -32.74 -36.53
C THR A 725 -11.06 -31.57 -37.45
N LEU A 726 -10.74 -30.40 -36.86
CA LEU A 726 -10.20 -29.26 -37.58
C LEU A 726 -8.73 -29.52 -37.90
N VAL A 727 -8.31 -29.24 -39.12
CA VAL A 727 -6.89 -29.24 -39.47
C VAL A 727 -6.63 -27.98 -40.26
N LYS A 728 -5.56 -27.24 -39.91
CA LYS A 728 -5.01 -26.22 -40.79
C LYS A 728 -4.58 -26.96 -42.06
N GLU A 729 -5.36 -26.89 -43.12
CA GLU A 729 -5.06 -27.60 -44.36
C GLU A 729 -3.99 -26.81 -45.13
N PRO A 730 -2.75 -27.30 -45.21
CA PRO A 730 -1.72 -26.62 -45.98
C PRO A 730 -2.06 -26.77 -47.47
N GLY A 731 -2.39 -25.66 -48.13
CA GLY A 731 -2.84 -25.66 -49.53
C GLY A 731 -4.35 -25.46 -49.75
N GLY A 732 -5.16 -25.42 -48.69
CA GLY A 732 -6.54 -24.94 -48.78
C GLY A 732 -6.55 -23.42 -48.88
N SER A 733 -7.03 -22.85 -49.99
CA SER A 733 -7.16 -21.40 -50.15
C SER A 733 -8.46 -20.92 -49.50
N ALA A 734 -8.37 -19.88 -48.66
CA ALA A 734 -9.54 -19.12 -48.21
C ALA A 734 -9.58 -17.78 -48.94
N ASP A 735 -10.69 -17.53 -49.63
CA ASP A 735 -10.97 -16.23 -50.24
C ASP A 735 -11.62 -15.31 -49.20
N TRP A 736 -11.09 -14.10 -49.08
CA TRP A 736 -11.66 -13.05 -48.25
C TRP A 736 -12.01 -11.86 -49.13
N SER A 737 -13.15 -11.22 -48.85
CA SER A 737 -13.52 -9.97 -49.51
C SER A 737 -14.16 -9.00 -48.54
N TYR A 738 -13.87 -7.71 -48.69
CA TYR A 738 -14.49 -6.65 -47.89
C TYR A 738 -14.70 -5.38 -48.71
N THR A 739 -15.79 -4.68 -48.45
CA THR A 739 -16.17 -3.44 -49.15
C THR A 739 -16.13 -2.26 -48.18
N TYR A 740 -15.48 -1.18 -48.58
CA TYR A 740 -15.37 0.06 -47.81
C TYR A 740 -16.13 1.18 -48.51
N ILE A 741 -16.72 2.07 -47.72
CA ILE A 741 -17.34 3.32 -48.18
C ILE A 741 -16.43 4.47 -47.78
N ILE A 742 -16.07 5.30 -48.74
CA ILE A 742 -15.26 6.50 -48.52
C ILE A 742 -16.15 7.72 -48.73
N PRO A 743 -16.39 8.57 -47.71
CA PRO A 743 -17.25 9.73 -47.83
C PRO A 743 -16.85 10.61 -49.01
N ASN A 744 -17.85 11.09 -49.76
CA ASN A 744 -17.62 11.99 -50.87
C ASN A 744 -17.54 13.42 -50.33
N ASP A 745 -16.35 13.84 -49.89
CA ASP A 745 -16.15 15.26 -49.56
C ASP A 745 -16.16 16.09 -50.85
N THR A 746 -16.76 17.28 -50.79
CA THR A 746 -16.97 18.16 -51.96
C THR A 746 -15.67 18.75 -52.55
N GLU A 747 -14.53 18.48 -51.92
CA GLU A 747 -13.21 18.94 -52.34
C GLU A 747 -12.61 18.06 -53.46
N THR A 748 -11.88 18.68 -54.39
CA THR A 748 -11.28 18.01 -55.57
C THR A 748 -10.21 16.95 -55.25
N SER A 749 -9.89 16.78 -53.97
CA SER A 749 -8.98 15.78 -53.42
C SER A 749 -9.34 15.56 -51.96
N VAL A 750 -9.61 14.31 -51.56
CA VAL A 750 -9.78 13.99 -50.15
C VAL A 750 -8.40 13.88 -49.51
N PRO A 751 -8.06 14.68 -48.47
CA PRO A 751 -6.79 14.52 -47.77
C PRO A 751 -6.69 13.12 -47.17
N LYS A 752 -5.50 12.50 -47.22
CA LYS A 752 -5.18 11.13 -46.74
C LYS A 752 -6.17 10.60 -45.67
N THR A 753 -7.10 9.73 -46.08
CA THR A 753 -8.11 9.11 -45.22
C THR A 753 -7.57 7.78 -44.69
N GLN A 754 -7.67 7.56 -43.37
CA GLN A 754 -7.36 6.25 -42.77
C GLN A 754 -8.61 5.39 -42.69
N ILE A 755 -8.48 4.12 -43.07
CA ILE A 755 -9.56 3.14 -43.07
C ILE A 755 -9.08 1.89 -42.32
N GLY A 756 -9.85 1.46 -41.33
CA GLY A 756 -9.54 0.29 -40.51
C GLY A 756 -10.80 -0.54 -40.28
N ALA A 757 -10.76 -1.83 -40.63
CA ALA A 757 -11.88 -2.74 -40.40
C ALA A 757 -11.43 -4.14 -39.95
N THR A 758 -12.33 -4.80 -39.24
CA THR A 758 -12.17 -6.16 -38.75
C THR A 758 -13.42 -6.95 -39.09
N SER A 759 -13.26 -8.17 -39.61
CA SER A 759 -14.38 -9.00 -40.05
C SER A 759 -14.09 -10.49 -39.89
N PRO A 760 -15.11 -11.33 -39.65
CA PRO A 760 -14.95 -12.77 -39.76
C PRO A 760 -14.63 -13.19 -41.21
N VAL A 761 -14.00 -14.34 -41.40
CA VAL A 761 -13.73 -14.90 -42.73
C VAL A 761 -15.01 -15.55 -43.27
N GLN A 762 -15.38 -15.21 -44.50
CA GLN A 762 -16.53 -15.83 -45.18
C GLN A 762 -16.06 -16.95 -46.10
N TRP A 763 -16.77 -18.08 -46.11
CA TRP A 763 -16.46 -19.21 -46.98
C TRP A 763 -17.36 -19.23 -48.21
N ILE A 764 -16.75 -19.43 -49.37
CA ILE A 764 -17.48 -19.64 -50.63
C ILE A 764 -17.60 -21.15 -50.84
N ALA A 765 -18.78 -21.71 -50.56
CA ALA A 765 -19.11 -23.07 -50.98
C ALA A 765 -19.86 -22.99 -52.34
N ASP A 766 -19.27 -23.56 -53.39
CA ASP A 766 -19.91 -23.88 -54.68
C ASP A 766 -20.70 -22.76 -55.38
N GLY A 767 -20.09 -21.58 -55.55
CA GLY A 767 -20.55 -20.57 -56.53
C GLY A 767 -21.95 -19.99 -56.30
N LYS A 768 -22.56 -20.21 -55.13
CA LYS A 768 -23.77 -19.52 -54.67
C LYS A 768 -23.43 -18.70 -53.43
N THR A 769 -22.91 -17.52 -53.71
CA THR A 769 -22.65 -16.44 -52.76
C THR A 769 -23.98 -15.88 -52.23
N LEU A 770 -24.07 -15.65 -50.92
CA LEU A 770 -25.06 -14.77 -50.29
C LEU A 770 -24.32 -14.09 -49.12
N THR A 771 -24.06 -12.80 -49.30
CA THR A 771 -23.18 -11.94 -48.49
C THR A 771 -23.99 -10.91 -47.74
N ALA A 772 -23.71 -10.74 -46.44
CA ALA A 772 -24.16 -9.58 -45.66
C ALA A 772 -23.08 -8.49 -45.75
N HIS A 773 -23.43 -7.36 -46.36
CA HIS A 773 -22.60 -6.16 -46.39
C HIS A 773 -23.39 -5.02 -45.74
N GLN A 774 -22.79 -4.31 -44.78
CA GLN A 774 -23.38 -3.09 -44.24
C GLN A 774 -22.83 -1.85 -44.92
N THR A 775 -23.74 -0.91 -45.09
CA THR A 775 -23.55 0.40 -45.68
C THR A 775 -23.96 1.44 -44.65
N SER A 776 -23.08 2.43 -44.44
CA SER A 776 -23.23 3.57 -43.53
C SER A 776 -23.17 3.24 -42.03
N THR A 777 -22.50 4.14 -41.31
CA THR A 777 -22.41 4.20 -39.85
C THR A 777 -23.72 4.62 -39.17
N GLU A 778 -24.80 4.88 -39.92
CA GLU A 778 -26.01 5.52 -39.37
C GLU A 778 -27.33 4.85 -39.78
N HIS A 779 -27.36 3.84 -40.65
CA HIS A 779 -28.57 3.09 -40.98
C HIS A 779 -28.39 1.59 -40.73
N THR A 780 -28.65 1.18 -39.49
CA THR A 780 -28.71 -0.22 -39.04
C THR A 780 -30.03 -0.88 -39.47
N GLY A 781 -30.18 -1.11 -40.77
CA GLY A 781 -31.14 -2.10 -41.26
C GLY A 781 -30.62 -3.50 -40.92
N LYS A 782 -31.21 -4.14 -39.92
CA LYS A 782 -30.91 -5.53 -39.55
C LYS A 782 -31.19 -6.45 -40.76
N LEU A 783 -30.22 -7.25 -41.16
CA LEU A 783 -30.39 -8.23 -42.23
C LEU A 783 -31.06 -9.46 -41.62
N ASP A 784 -32.39 -9.54 -41.75
CA ASP A 784 -33.21 -10.71 -41.41
C ASP A 784 -32.96 -11.85 -42.40
N VAL A 785 -32.13 -12.82 -42.02
CA VAL A 785 -32.04 -14.11 -42.70
C VAL A 785 -32.06 -15.20 -41.64
N ASP A 786 -32.59 -16.38 -41.99
CA ASP A 786 -32.75 -17.58 -41.14
C ASP A 786 -31.50 -18.50 -41.21
N PRO A 787 -30.53 -18.41 -40.27
CA PRO A 787 -29.37 -19.29 -40.08
C PRO A 787 -29.64 -20.78 -40.10
N SER A 788 -30.87 -21.23 -39.82
CA SER A 788 -31.20 -22.65 -39.81
C SER A 788 -31.56 -23.20 -41.20
N THR A 789 -32.08 -22.36 -42.10
CA THR A 789 -32.43 -22.75 -43.49
C THR A 789 -31.50 -22.15 -44.54
N ALA A 790 -30.75 -21.14 -44.17
CA ALA A 790 -29.60 -20.65 -44.90
C ALA A 790 -28.48 -21.69 -44.90
N ASN A 791 -28.37 -22.44 -45.99
CA ASN A 791 -27.15 -23.18 -46.34
C ASN A 791 -26.02 -22.20 -46.76
N PHE A 792 -25.78 -21.16 -45.96
CA PHE A 792 -24.59 -20.33 -46.06
C PHE A 792 -23.49 -21.05 -45.30
N GLY A 793 -22.34 -21.23 -45.93
CA GLY A 793 -21.11 -21.67 -45.26
C GLY A 793 -20.58 -20.62 -44.28
N PHE A 794 -21.41 -20.06 -43.39
CA PHE A 794 -20.92 -19.35 -42.23
C PHE A 794 -20.25 -20.39 -41.34
N ALA A 795 -18.93 -20.35 -41.25
CA ALA A 795 -18.18 -21.27 -40.41
C ALA A 795 -18.61 -21.07 -38.95
N GLY A 796 -19.47 -21.98 -38.50
CA GLY A 796 -20.00 -22.02 -37.15
C GLY A 796 -18.88 -22.14 -36.12
N GLY A 797 -18.83 -21.16 -35.21
CA GLY A 797 -18.24 -21.28 -33.88
C GLY A 797 -16.71 -21.25 -33.74
N TRP A 798 -15.94 -20.96 -34.79
CA TRP A 798 -14.47 -20.84 -34.68
C TRP A 798 -14.05 -19.39 -34.88
N ALA A 799 -13.37 -18.77 -33.90
CA ALA A 799 -12.98 -17.37 -33.98
C ALA A 799 -11.76 -17.15 -34.90
N SER A 800 -11.97 -17.26 -36.21
CA SER A 800 -11.03 -16.78 -37.22
C SER A 800 -11.56 -15.50 -37.87
N GLY A 801 -10.74 -14.46 -37.91
CA GLY A 801 -11.11 -13.16 -38.46
C GLY A 801 -9.95 -12.46 -39.13
N THR A 802 -10.27 -11.55 -40.03
CA THR A 802 -9.30 -10.67 -40.68
C THR A 802 -9.24 -9.32 -39.98
N ARG A 803 -8.08 -8.67 -40.07
CA ARG A 803 -7.82 -7.31 -39.63
C ARG A 803 -7.20 -6.57 -40.79
N THR A 804 -7.79 -5.44 -41.16
CA THR A 804 -7.38 -4.66 -42.32
C THR A 804 -7.21 -3.20 -41.95
N ASN A 805 -6.04 -2.64 -42.25
CA ASN A 805 -5.73 -1.24 -42.02
C ASN A 805 -5.09 -0.63 -43.27
N GLN A 806 -5.54 0.56 -43.67
CA GLN A 806 -5.00 1.24 -44.85
C GLN A 806 -5.10 2.76 -44.81
N VAL A 807 -4.24 3.43 -45.59
CA VAL A 807 -4.42 4.84 -45.98
C VAL A 807 -4.89 4.87 -47.42
N VAL A 808 -5.92 5.66 -47.71
CA VAL A 808 -6.36 5.95 -49.07
C VAL A 808 -6.13 7.42 -49.37
N ASN A 809 -5.41 7.69 -50.46
CA ASN A 809 -5.32 9.02 -51.03
C ASN A 809 -6.09 9.05 -52.35
N ILE A 810 -7.05 9.97 -52.47
CA ILE A 810 -8.01 9.99 -53.56
C ILE A 810 -7.77 11.24 -54.41
N SER A 811 -7.53 11.03 -55.71
CA SER A 811 -7.42 12.11 -56.70
C SER A 811 -8.37 11.90 -57.88
N LEU A 812 -9.05 12.98 -58.27
CA LEU A 812 -9.90 13.04 -59.46
C LEU A 812 -9.04 13.15 -60.72
N ASP A 813 -9.25 12.26 -61.69
CA ASP A 813 -8.64 12.38 -63.02
C ASP A 813 -9.70 12.88 -64.01
N GLY A 814 -9.88 14.22 -64.12
CA GLY A 814 -10.76 14.82 -65.13
C GLY A 814 -11.37 16.17 -64.78
N ALA A 815 -11.73 16.95 -65.80
CA ALA A 815 -12.20 18.35 -65.69
C ALA A 815 -13.68 18.52 -65.28
N ASN A 816 -14.46 17.43 -65.14
CA ASN A 816 -15.88 17.49 -64.76
C ASN A 816 -16.07 16.85 -63.37
N THR A 817 -16.23 17.71 -62.37
CA THR A 817 -16.34 17.39 -60.94
C THR A 817 -17.58 16.58 -60.54
N PHE A 818 -18.57 16.46 -61.42
CA PHE A 818 -19.83 15.74 -61.18
C PHE A 818 -19.94 14.36 -61.87
N MET A 819 -18.97 13.97 -62.70
CA MET A 819 -18.97 12.70 -63.47
C MET A 819 -17.57 12.11 -63.66
N ALA A 820 -16.68 12.28 -62.68
CA ALA A 820 -15.36 11.67 -62.76
C ALA A 820 -15.48 10.14 -62.60
N ASN A 821 -15.44 9.43 -63.72
CA ASN A 821 -15.59 7.97 -63.78
C ASN A 821 -14.31 7.21 -63.40
N THR A 822 -13.20 7.92 -63.16
CA THR A 822 -11.89 7.32 -62.89
C THR A 822 -11.21 8.04 -61.74
N TRP A 823 -10.99 7.31 -60.65
CA TRP A 823 -10.28 7.77 -59.47
C TRP A 823 -8.95 7.05 -59.37
N LYS A 824 -7.89 7.77 -59.00
CA LYS A 824 -6.61 7.15 -58.64
C LYS A 824 -6.53 7.07 -57.13
N MET A 825 -6.62 5.85 -56.62
CA MET A 825 -6.38 5.53 -55.22
C MET A 825 -4.93 5.08 -55.04
N GLN A 826 -4.18 5.78 -54.19
CA GLN A 826 -2.90 5.29 -53.70
C GLN A 826 -3.15 4.68 -52.31
N THR A 827 -2.97 3.36 -52.19
CA THR A 827 -3.22 2.62 -50.95
C THR A 827 -1.94 2.06 -50.35
N ASP A 828 -1.87 2.12 -49.02
CA ASP A 828 -0.87 1.39 -48.23
C ASP A 828 -1.63 0.48 -47.27
N LEU A 829 -1.68 -0.81 -47.58
CA LEU A 829 -2.66 -1.77 -47.06
C LEU A 829 -1.97 -2.95 -46.36
N VAL A 830 -2.51 -3.35 -45.22
CA VAL A 830 -2.16 -4.59 -44.53
C VAL A 830 -3.43 -5.36 -44.18
N ILE A 831 -3.45 -6.66 -44.52
CA ILE A 831 -4.54 -7.59 -44.19
C ILE A 831 -3.94 -8.78 -43.44
N THR A 832 -4.45 -9.10 -42.26
CA THR A 832 -3.99 -10.25 -41.47
C THR A 832 -5.15 -11.16 -41.08
N LEU A 833 -5.02 -12.46 -41.34
CA LEU A 833 -5.94 -13.51 -40.90
C LEU A 833 -5.47 -14.08 -39.55
N CYS A 834 -6.29 -13.96 -38.52
CA CYS A 834 -5.99 -14.42 -37.17
C CYS A 834 -6.97 -15.50 -36.70
N TYR A 835 -6.49 -16.46 -35.91
CA TYR A 835 -7.32 -17.41 -35.16
C TYR A 835 -6.92 -17.46 -33.70
N GLN A 836 -7.87 -17.81 -32.83
CA GLN A 836 -7.63 -17.89 -31.38
C GLN A 836 -7.00 -19.20 -30.93
N ILE A 837 -6.16 -19.11 -29.89
CA ILE A 837 -5.63 -20.24 -29.12
C ILE A 837 -5.69 -19.93 -27.61
N LEU A 838 -5.65 -20.97 -26.78
CA LEU A 838 -5.53 -20.85 -25.33
C LEU A 838 -4.25 -21.52 -24.84
N GLU A 839 -3.52 -20.84 -23.98
CA GLU A 839 -2.32 -21.33 -23.31
C GLU A 839 -2.57 -21.49 -21.81
N GLU A 840 -1.96 -22.50 -21.21
CA GLU A 840 -1.80 -22.60 -19.76
C GLU A 840 -0.36 -22.23 -19.40
N VAL A 841 -0.17 -21.35 -18.43
CA VAL A 841 1.16 -20.91 -17.97
C VAL A 841 1.21 -20.79 -16.45
N GLN A 842 2.29 -21.29 -15.84
CA GLN A 842 2.51 -21.12 -14.40
C GLN A 842 2.87 -19.67 -14.13
N THR A 843 2.17 -19.05 -13.17
CA THR A 843 2.29 -17.62 -12.88
C THR A 843 2.52 -17.41 -11.39
N ASN A 844 3.52 -16.60 -11.06
CA ASN A 844 3.72 -16.10 -9.70
C ASN A 844 2.83 -14.87 -9.49
N VAL A 845 1.86 -14.98 -8.59
CA VAL A 845 0.82 -13.97 -8.35
C VAL A 845 0.89 -13.50 -6.91
N THR A 846 0.74 -12.19 -6.70
CA THR A 846 0.58 -11.59 -5.37
C THR A 846 -0.79 -10.95 -5.26
N PHE A 847 -1.57 -11.36 -4.27
CA PHE A 847 -2.91 -10.86 -3.98
C PHE A 847 -2.89 -9.93 -2.77
N ASN A 848 -3.76 -8.91 -2.80
CA ASN A 848 -4.09 -8.06 -1.65
C ASN A 848 -5.23 -8.72 -0.86
N TRP A 849 -4.98 -9.11 0.38
CA TRP A 849 -6.01 -9.64 1.27
C TRP A 849 -6.57 -8.52 2.16
N PRO A 850 -7.90 -8.42 2.38
CA PRO A 850 -8.93 -9.41 2.08
C PRO A 850 -9.60 -9.29 0.70
N SER A 851 -9.30 -8.26 -0.09
CA SER A 851 -9.99 -8.00 -1.37
C SER A 851 -9.77 -9.07 -2.43
N MET A 852 -8.72 -9.89 -2.30
CA MET A 852 -8.26 -10.90 -3.26
C MET A 852 -8.00 -10.33 -4.66
N THR A 853 -7.74 -9.03 -4.74
CA THR A 853 -7.32 -8.34 -5.97
C THR A 853 -5.84 -8.55 -6.23
N THR A 854 -5.41 -8.54 -7.50
CA THR A 854 -3.98 -8.65 -7.83
C THR A 854 -3.24 -7.36 -7.48
N ASN A 855 -2.10 -7.49 -6.80
CA ASN A 855 -1.28 -6.34 -6.39
C ASN A 855 -0.63 -5.66 -7.62
N GLN A 856 -0.73 -4.33 -7.70
CA GLN A 856 -0.17 -3.57 -8.83
C GLN A 856 1.35 -3.35 -8.73
N ASP A 857 1.89 -3.22 -7.52
CA ASP A 857 3.32 -3.01 -7.29
C ASP A 857 4.14 -4.30 -7.57
N ASN A 858 3.50 -5.45 -7.38
CA ASN A 858 4.05 -6.78 -7.61
C ASN A 858 3.17 -7.53 -8.63
N PRO A 859 3.19 -7.10 -9.90
CA PRO A 859 2.30 -7.64 -10.91
C PRO A 859 2.57 -9.14 -11.16
N PRO A 860 1.56 -9.93 -11.55
CA PRO A 860 1.73 -11.32 -11.91
C PRO A 860 2.81 -11.55 -12.98
N VAL A 861 3.73 -12.48 -12.71
CA VAL A 861 4.80 -12.84 -13.66
C VAL A 861 4.64 -14.29 -14.09
N ALA A 862 4.34 -14.48 -15.38
CA ALA A 862 4.20 -15.79 -15.99
C ALA A 862 5.56 -16.38 -16.40
N ASP A 863 5.81 -17.64 -16.05
CA ASP A 863 6.99 -18.38 -16.48
C ASP A 863 6.79 -18.93 -17.90
N GLN A 864 7.35 -18.22 -18.87
CA GLN A 864 7.22 -18.56 -20.29
C GLN A 864 7.76 -19.95 -20.64
N ALA A 865 8.67 -20.54 -19.83
CA ALA A 865 9.15 -21.90 -20.07
C ALA A 865 8.08 -22.98 -19.80
N THR A 866 7.02 -22.63 -19.06
CA THR A 866 5.91 -23.52 -18.73
C THR A 866 4.70 -23.36 -19.65
N ALA A 867 4.71 -22.37 -20.54
CA ALA A 867 3.59 -22.08 -21.43
C ALA A 867 3.32 -23.26 -22.36
N ARG A 868 2.08 -23.75 -22.35
CA ARG A 868 1.62 -24.85 -23.21
C ARG A 868 0.27 -24.54 -23.82
N ILE A 869 0.10 -24.79 -25.11
CA ILE A 869 -1.19 -24.64 -25.78
C ILE A 869 -2.11 -25.78 -25.30
N ILE A 870 -3.32 -25.43 -24.88
CA ILE A 870 -4.34 -26.38 -24.43
C ILE A 870 -5.19 -26.78 -25.65
N MET A 871 -5.39 -28.08 -25.83
CA MET A 871 -6.27 -28.59 -26.89
C MET A 871 -7.74 -28.54 -26.45
N SER A 872 -8.62 -28.15 -27.36
CA SER A 872 -10.07 -28.22 -27.16
C SER A 872 -10.51 -29.68 -27.04
N ASN A 873 -11.31 -29.98 -26.01
CA ASN A 873 -11.91 -31.30 -25.83
C ASN A 873 -12.91 -31.65 -26.94
N GLU A 874 -13.53 -30.64 -27.57
CA GLU A 874 -14.56 -30.82 -28.60
C GLU A 874 -13.95 -31.18 -29.96
N THR A 875 -12.84 -30.56 -30.34
CA THR A 875 -12.23 -30.76 -31.67
C THR A 875 -10.87 -31.40 -31.68
N SER A 876 -10.27 -31.67 -30.51
CA SER A 876 -8.90 -32.19 -30.41
C SER A 876 -7.88 -31.32 -31.15
N THR A 877 -8.13 -30.00 -31.21
CA THR A 877 -7.29 -29.01 -31.88
C THR A 877 -6.89 -27.88 -30.93
N PRO A 878 -5.84 -27.10 -31.23
CA PRO A 878 -5.50 -25.91 -30.45
C PRO A 878 -6.51 -24.76 -30.60
N THR A 879 -7.43 -24.84 -31.57
CA THR A 879 -8.49 -23.87 -31.79
C THR A 879 -9.67 -24.15 -30.87
N TRP A 880 -10.15 -23.12 -30.18
CA TRP A 880 -11.28 -23.22 -29.26
C TRP A 880 -12.55 -22.67 -29.89
N LYS A 881 -13.67 -23.35 -29.64
CA LYS A 881 -14.99 -22.91 -30.12
C LYS A 881 -15.49 -21.78 -29.22
N MET A 882 -15.80 -20.63 -29.81
CA MET A 882 -16.65 -19.62 -29.21
C MET A 882 -17.81 -19.47 -30.18
N ASN A 883 -19.01 -19.93 -29.83
CA ASN A 883 -20.12 -19.82 -30.76
C ASN A 883 -20.41 -18.32 -30.95
N THR A 884 -20.16 -17.81 -32.15
CA THR A 884 -20.39 -16.41 -32.50
C THR A 884 -21.14 -16.38 -33.83
N THR A 885 -22.44 -16.66 -33.80
CA THR A 885 -23.38 -16.41 -34.91
C THR A 885 -23.76 -14.93 -34.90
N VAL A 886 -22.85 -14.06 -35.31
CA VAL A 886 -23.16 -12.63 -35.37
C VAL A 886 -23.51 -12.25 -36.81
N THR A 887 -24.81 -12.04 -37.04
CA THR A 887 -25.42 -11.49 -38.26
C THR A 887 -25.47 -9.95 -38.28
N SER A 888 -25.02 -9.27 -37.22
CA SER A 888 -24.88 -7.81 -37.16
C SER A 888 -23.46 -7.38 -37.56
N ALA A 889 -23.33 -6.41 -38.48
CA ALA A 889 -22.04 -6.08 -39.10
C ALA A 889 -21.11 -5.17 -38.27
N SER A 890 -21.15 -5.34 -36.95
CA SER A 890 -20.07 -4.97 -36.05
C SER A 890 -19.75 -6.24 -35.31
N PRO A 891 -18.55 -6.84 -35.45
CA PRO A 891 -18.23 -8.01 -34.66
C PRO A 891 -18.42 -7.65 -33.17
N HIS A 892 -19.48 -8.18 -32.54
CA HIS A 892 -19.71 -8.16 -31.08
C HIS A 892 -18.55 -8.79 -30.30
N TRP A 893 -17.51 -9.28 -31.00
CA TRP A 893 -16.16 -9.50 -30.48
C TRP A 893 -15.76 -8.37 -29.52
N PHE A 894 -16.25 -7.15 -29.77
CA PHE A 894 -16.13 -6.03 -28.86
C PHE A 894 -17.38 -5.17 -29.01
N GLY A 895 -18.25 -5.11 -27.98
CA GLY A 895 -19.35 -4.12 -27.86
C GLY A 895 -18.89 -2.66 -27.82
N ILE A 896 -17.72 -2.36 -28.38
CA ILE A 896 -17.13 -1.04 -28.48
C ILE A 896 -17.95 -0.25 -29.51
N SER A 897 -19.11 0.24 -29.11
CA SER A 897 -19.74 1.39 -29.78
C SER A 897 -18.87 2.62 -29.48
N LEU A 898 -17.78 2.78 -30.24
CA LEU A 898 -16.99 4.02 -30.27
C LEU A 898 -17.39 4.84 -31.50
N ASN A 899 -18.60 5.38 -31.42
CA ASN A 899 -19.03 6.63 -32.03
C ASN A 899 -20.15 7.11 -31.11
N MET A 900 -19.88 7.86 -30.04
CA MET A 900 -20.10 9.32 -30.05
C MET A 900 -19.32 10.07 -28.93
N PHE A 901 -18.61 9.35 -28.04
CA PHE A 901 -17.87 9.98 -26.94
C PHE A 901 -16.64 10.79 -27.41
N LEU A 902 -16.13 10.56 -28.63
CA LEU A 902 -15.03 11.36 -29.20
C LEU A 902 -15.52 12.64 -29.89
N TRP A 903 -16.71 12.65 -30.48
CA TRP A 903 -17.20 13.82 -31.23
C TRP A 903 -17.52 15.00 -30.29
N ALA A 904 -17.93 14.71 -29.05
CA ALA A 904 -18.16 15.74 -28.04
C ALA A 904 -16.88 16.27 -27.35
N LEU A 905 -15.74 15.56 -27.46
CA LEU A 905 -14.47 15.94 -26.82
C LEU A 905 -13.48 16.62 -27.77
N GLN A 906 -13.79 16.74 -29.06
CA GLN A 906 -12.92 17.37 -30.04
C GLN A 906 -13.71 18.33 -30.93
N ASP A 907 -13.71 19.60 -30.56
CA ASP A 907 -14.08 20.73 -31.42
C ASP A 907 -13.16 20.89 -32.66
N ASN A 908 -12.39 19.86 -33.08
CA ASN A 908 -11.39 20.04 -34.14
C ASN A 908 -10.86 18.78 -34.87
N THR A 909 -11.60 17.67 -34.96
CA THR A 909 -11.21 16.59 -35.88
C THR A 909 -12.12 16.54 -37.10
N THR A 910 -11.52 16.92 -38.23
CA THR A 910 -12.05 16.76 -39.58
C THR A 910 -12.69 15.40 -39.79
N ALA A 911 -13.81 15.37 -40.51
CA ALA A 911 -14.66 14.23 -40.89
C ALA A 911 -13.98 13.08 -41.70
N ALA A 912 -12.68 12.81 -41.54
CA ALA A 912 -11.84 12.16 -42.56
C ALA A 912 -11.34 10.73 -42.27
N ASN A 913 -11.67 10.07 -41.14
CA ASN A 913 -11.20 8.70 -40.85
C ASN A 913 -12.37 7.70 -40.67
N CYS A 914 -12.36 6.61 -41.45
CA CYS A 914 -13.36 5.54 -41.42
C CYS A 914 -12.82 4.32 -40.66
N LEU A 915 -12.72 4.45 -39.34
CA LEU A 915 -12.22 3.38 -38.46
C LEU A 915 -13.38 2.65 -37.78
N ASN A 916 -13.35 1.32 -37.81
CA ASN A 916 -14.25 0.55 -36.97
C ASN A 916 -13.81 0.57 -35.50
N ALA A 917 -14.70 0.14 -34.62
CA ALA A 917 -14.54 0.06 -33.17
C ALA A 917 -13.17 -0.47 -32.69
N TRP A 918 -12.69 -1.54 -33.34
CA TRP A 918 -11.42 -2.17 -33.01
C TRP A 918 -10.24 -1.22 -33.24
N PHE A 919 -10.14 -0.61 -34.43
CA PHE A 919 -9.05 0.32 -34.74
C PHE A 919 -9.14 1.63 -33.96
N THR A 920 -10.35 2.13 -33.73
CA THR A 920 -10.59 3.29 -32.86
C THR A 920 -10.08 3.03 -31.44
N THR A 921 -10.24 1.81 -30.93
CA THR A 921 -9.73 1.43 -29.59
C THR A 921 -8.23 1.29 -29.56
N LEU A 922 -7.62 0.68 -30.58
CA LEU A 922 -6.17 0.58 -30.67
C LEU A 922 -5.49 1.96 -30.65
N GLN A 923 -6.13 2.96 -31.26
CA GLN A 923 -5.69 4.35 -31.27
C GLN A 923 -5.91 5.07 -29.94
N ASN A 924 -7.14 5.02 -29.43
CA ASN A 924 -7.60 5.93 -28.38
C ASN A 924 -7.40 5.38 -26.96
N ARG A 925 -7.03 4.10 -26.80
CA ARG A 925 -6.67 3.56 -25.49
C ARG A 925 -5.49 4.33 -24.88
N LYS A 926 -5.38 4.30 -23.55
CA LYS A 926 -4.27 4.94 -22.86
C LYS A 926 -2.96 4.22 -23.22
N GLY A 927 -2.01 4.94 -23.83
CA GLY A 927 -0.80 4.32 -24.39
C GLY A 927 -1.02 3.59 -25.73
N GLY A 928 -2.12 3.91 -26.43
CA GLY A 928 -2.39 3.45 -27.79
C GLY A 928 -1.29 3.86 -28.77
N GLN A 929 -1.14 3.07 -29.84
CA GLN A 929 -0.19 3.37 -30.90
C GLN A 929 -0.88 4.24 -31.96
N PRO A 930 -0.23 5.29 -32.47
CA PRO A 930 -0.80 6.06 -33.56
C PRO A 930 -0.99 5.14 -34.78
N LEU A 931 -2.13 5.26 -35.49
CA LEU A 931 -2.40 4.35 -36.62
C LEU A 931 -1.29 4.35 -37.66
N SER A 932 -0.54 5.44 -37.82
CA SER A 932 0.64 5.50 -38.70
C SER A 932 1.68 4.42 -38.41
N GLU A 933 1.78 3.93 -37.18
CA GLU A 933 2.65 2.82 -36.77
C GLU A 933 2.03 1.44 -36.98
N LEU A 934 0.76 1.38 -37.39
CA LEU A 934 0.02 0.16 -37.72
C LEU A 934 -0.33 0.09 -39.22
N LEU A 935 0.06 1.10 -39.99
CA LEU A 935 -0.30 1.28 -41.39
C LEU A 935 0.74 0.67 -42.32
N GLY A 936 0.26 -0.03 -43.34
CA GLY A 936 1.09 -0.60 -44.38
C GLY A 936 1.83 -1.87 -44.00
N GLN A 937 2.32 -2.55 -45.03
CA GLN A 937 2.94 -3.88 -44.89
C GLN A 937 4.20 -3.87 -44.01
N ALA A 938 4.95 -2.76 -43.99
CA ALA A 938 6.14 -2.60 -43.16
C ALA A 938 5.84 -2.68 -41.65
N ASN A 939 4.60 -2.39 -41.25
CA ASN A 939 4.14 -2.34 -39.87
C ASN A 939 3.23 -3.54 -39.48
N GLN A 940 3.20 -4.58 -40.31
CA GLN A 940 2.34 -5.76 -40.10
C GLN A 940 2.52 -6.42 -38.73
N ASP A 941 3.75 -6.47 -38.20
CA ASP A 941 4.04 -7.06 -36.89
C ASP A 941 3.48 -6.19 -35.76
N GLY A 942 3.48 -4.87 -35.95
CA GLY A 942 2.84 -3.90 -35.04
C GLY A 942 1.34 -4.14 -34.98
N LEU A 943 0.69 -4.30 -36.14
CA LEU A 943 -0.74 -4.62 -36.20
C LEU A 943 -1.07 -5.94 -35.52
N ILE A 944 -0.30 -7.00 -35.75
CA ILE A 944 -0.50 -8.31 -35.12
C ILE A 944 -0.32 -8.21 -33.61
N LYS A 945 0.74 -7.55 -33.15
CA LYS A 945 1.03 -7.40 -31.72
C LYS A 945 -0.04 -6.59 -30.99
N ALA A 946 -0.41 -5.43 -31.52
CA ALA A 946 -1.45 -4.58 -30.96
C ALA A 946 -2.81 -5.30 -30.94
N SER A 947 -3.10 -6.05 -32.01
CA SER A 947 -4.29 -6.87 -32.13
C SER A 947 -4.37 -7.99 -31.10
N ASN A 948 -3.26 -8.71 -30.92
CA ASN A 948 -3.16 -9.80 -29.96
C ASN A 948 -3.28 -9.29 -28.52
N ASP A 949 -2.60 -8.20 -28.16
CA ASP A 949 -2.68 -7.60 -26.82
C ASP A 949 -4.11 -7.17 -26.47
N MET A 950 -4.83 -6.55 -27.41
CA MET A 950 -6.21 -6.16 -27.18
C MET A 950 -7.15 -7.38 -27.08
N TYR A 951 -7.00 -8.36 -27.97
CA TYR A 951 -7.79 -9.59 -27.94
C TYR A 951 -7.56 -10.39 -26.66
N ALA A 952 -6.31 -10.57 -26.24
CA ALA A 952 -5.97 -11.37 -25.07
C ALA A 952 -6.62 -10.81 -23.80
N ARG A 953 -6.62 -9.48 -23.65
CA ARG A 953 -7.29 -8.78 -22.54
C ARG A 953 -8.81 -8.97 -22.59
N TYR A 954 -9.42 -8.88 -23.77
CA TYR A 954 -10.85 -9.14 -23.94
C TYR A 954 -11.23 -10.57 -23.64
N ALA A 955 -10.53 -11.52 -24.25
CA ALA A 955 -10.80 -12.94 -24.09
C ALA A 955 -10.62 -13.36 -22.63
N ALA A 956 -9.67 -12.75 -21.90
CA ALA A 956 -9.53 -12.95 -20.46
C ALA A 956 -10.80 -12.54 -19.71
N GLN A 957 -11.40 -11.39 -20.04
CA GLN A 957 -12.67 -10.95 -19.46
C GLN A 957 -13.86 -11.84 -19.89
N ALA A 958 -13.90 -12.26 -21.15
CA ALA A 958 -14.96 -13.12 -21.67
C ALA A 958 -14.95 -14.52 -21.00
N ILE A 959 -13.76 -15.10 -20.83
CA ILE A 959 -13.58 -16.36 -20.09
C ILE A 959 -14.00 -16.16 -18.63
N ASN A 960 -13.54 -15.08 -17.99
CA ASN A 960 -13.87 -14.79 -16.60
C ASN A 960 -15.40 -14.65 -16.37
N ALA A 961 -16.08 -13.98 -17.30
CA ALA A 961 -17.49 -13.65 -17.21
C ALA A 961 -18.43 -14.82 -17.56
N ASN A 962 -18.06 -15.63 -18.55
CA ASN A 962 -18.98 -16.60 -19.17
C ASN A 962 -18.60 -18.06 -18.89
N MET A 963 -17.32 -18.33 -18.58
CA MET A 963 -16.78 -19.70 -18.52
C MET A 963 -16.43 -20.13 -17.08
N ARG A 964 -16.61 -19.28 -16.08
CA ARG A 964 -16.29 -19.60 -14.68
C ARG A 964 -17.42 -20.39 -14.02
N ALA A 965 -17.13 -21.59 -13.51
CA ALA A 965 -18.07 -22.43 -12.76
C ALA A 965 -17.58 -22.65 -11.31
N SER A 966 -18.52 -22.72 -10.35
CA SER A 966 -18.18 -23.01 -8.95
C SER A 966 -17.86 -24.50 -8.75
N GLY A 967 -16.93 -24.82 -7.84
CA GLY A 967 -16.55 -26.21 -7.55
C GLY A 967 -17.72 -27.10 -7.11
N LYS A 968 -18.68 -26.53 -6.36
CA LYS A 968 -19.90 -27.23 -5.94
C LYS A 968 -20.84 -27.55 -7.11
N ALA A 969 -20.97 -26.64 -8.08
CA ALA A 969 -21.76 -26.87 -9.29
C ALA A 969 -21.10 -27.87 -10.24
N SER A 970 -19.76 -27.91 -10.25
CA SER A 970 -18.97 -28.82 -11.09
C SER A 970 -18.83 -30.25 -10.54
N GLY A 971 -19.21 -30.51 -9.27
CA GLY A 971 -19.10 -31.83 -8.64
C GLY A 971 -17.66 -32.35 -8.49
N GLN A 972 -16.64 -31.47 -8.53
CA GLN A 972 -15.23 -31.84 -8.45
C GLN A 972 -14.59 -31.35 -7.13
N ASP A 973 -13.77 -32.21 -6.52
CA ASP A 973 -12.86 -31.82 -5.43
C ASP A 973 -11.74 -30.94 -6.01
N LEU A 974 -11.74 -29.65 -5.65
CA LEU A 974 -10.76 -28.68 -6.15
C LEU A 974 -9.46 -28.68 -5.32
N PRO A 975 -8.30 -28.42 -5.95
CA PRO A 975 -7.00 -28.47 -5.27
C PRO A 975 -6.79 -27.30 -4.30
N SER A 976 -5.89 -27.52 -3.34
CA SER A 976 -5.36 -26.48 -2.44
C SER A 976 -3.93 -26.14 -2.81
N TYR A 977 -3.56 -24.86 -2.68
CA TYR A 977 -2.25 -24.34 -3.00
C TYR A 977 -1.54 -23.80 -1.76
N ASN A 978 -0.24 -24.08 -1.68
CA ASN A 978 0.63 -23.49 -0.67
C ASN A 978 0.95 -22.04 -1.07
N ALA A 979 0.61 -21.09 -0.22
CA ALA A 979 0.91 -19.67 -0.41
C ALA A 979 1.74 -19.12 0.75
N THR A 980 2.40 -17.99 0.52
CA THR A 980 3.18 -17.26 1.52
C THR A 980 2.52 -15.91 1.78
N ILE A 981 2.13 -15.65 3.02
CA ILE A 981 1.65 -14.33 3.45
C ILE A 981 2.79 -13.54 4.09
N LEU A 982 2.91 -12.26 3.74
CA LEU A 982 3.91 -11.34 4.30
C LEU A 982 3.24 -10.45 5.34
N VAL A 983 3.46 -10.74 6.62
CA VAL A 983 2.87 -9.97 7.72
C VAL A 983 3.90 -8.96 8.25
N PRO A 984 3.55 -7.67 8.42
CA PRO A 984 4.43 -6.69 9.03
C PRO A 984 4.56 -6.98 10.53
N VAL A 985 5.77 -7.32 10.98
CA VAL A 985 6.06 -7.59 12.39
C VAL A 985 7.09 -6.60 12.91
N LEU A 986 6.86 -6.05 14.11
CA LEU A 986 7.81 -5.20 14.81
C LEU A 986 8.95 -6.04 15.39
N ARG A 987 10.19 -5.73 15.04
CA ARG A 987 11.38 -6.41 15.57
C ARG A 987 12.37 -5.42 16.16
N LEU A 988 13.04 -5.81 17.23
CA LEU A 988 14.06 -4.98 17.86
C LEU A 988 15.40 -5.11 17.13
N LYS A 989 15.98 -4.01 16.67
CA LYS A 989 17.28 -3.94 15.98
C LYS A 989 18.32 -3.20 16.82
N GLN A 990 19.56 -3.66 16.82
CA GLN A 990 20.67 -2.97 17.49
C GLN A 990 21.21 -1.83 16.62
N ASN A 991 21.35 -0.65 17.22
CA ASN A 991 21.83 0.55 16.54
C ASN A 991 23.36 0.58 16.47
N LYS A 992 23.88 0.66 15.24
CA LYS A 992 25.33 0.67 14.97
C LYS A 992 26.05 1.85 15.63
N GLY A 993 25.44 3.05 15.65
CA GLY A 993 26.03 4.25 16.23
C GLY A 993 26.32 4.12 17.74
N PRO A 994 25.29 3.99 18.60
CA PRO A 994 25.47 3.76 20.04
C PRO A 994 26.34 2.55 20.36
N LYS A 995 26.25 1.46 19.58
CA LYS A 995 27.13 0.28 19.73
C LYS A 995 28.61 0.63 19.60
N ILE A 996 28.99 1.36 18.54
CA ILE A 996 30.39 1.77 18.32
C ILE A 996 30.85 2.69 19.45
N VAL A 997 30.01 3.65 19.87
CA VAL A 997 30.34 4.54 20.98
C VAL A 997 30.60 3.74 22.26
N LEU A 998 29.74 2.77 22.60
CA LEU A 998 29.96 1.88 23.76
C LEU A 998 31.27 1.09 23.65
N GLN A 999 31.59 0.54 22.47
CA GLN A 999 32.84 -0.19 22.26
C GLN A 999 34.07 0.71 22.49
N VAL A 1000 34.03 1.95 21.99
CA VAL A 1000 35.11 2.93 22.20
C VAL A 1000 35.25 3.30 23.67
N LEU A 1001 34.14 3.61 24.36
CA LEU A 1001 34.18 3.95 25.79
C LEU A 1001 34.73 2.78 26.63
N LEU A 1002 34.27 1.55 26.37
CA LEU A 1002 34.76 0.33 27.03
C LEU A 1002 36.24 0.08 26.75
N ALA A 1003 36.71 0.29 25.52
CA ALA A 1003 38.12 0.13 25.16
C ALA A 1003 39.01 1.16 25.87
N VAL A 1004 38.59 2.43 25.90
CA VAL A 1004 39.30 3.50 26.65
C VAL A 1004 39.37 3.15 28.13
N MET A 1005 38.27 2.67 28.72
CA MET A 1005 38.23 2.23 30.11
C MET A 1005 39.17 1.04 30.37
N ALA A 1006 39.21 0.04 29.48
CA ALA A 1006 40.11 -1.11 29.61
C ALA A 1006 41.58 -0.68 29.58
N VAL A 1007 41.95 0.20 28.63
CA VAL A 1007 43.31 0.76 28.52
C VAL A 1007 43.67 1.57 29.77
N CYS A 1008 42.79 2.47 30.22
CA CYS A 1008 43.03 3.27 31.42
C CYS A 1008 43.15 2.39 32.67
N GLY A 1009 42.32 1.35 32.80
CA GLY A 1009 42.39 0.36 33.87
C GLY A 1009 43.70 -0.43 33.85
N ALA A 1010 44.17 -0.86 32.67
CA ALA A 1010 45.45 -1.57 32.51
C ALA A 1010 46.64 -0.69 32.92
N VAL A 1011 46.67 0.55 32.43
CA VAL A 1011 47.72 1.52 32.78
C VAL A 1011 47.68 1.83 34.27
N ALA A 1012 46.51 2.14 34.83
CA ALA A 1012 46.35 2.41 36.25
C ALA A 1012 46.83 1.22 37.11
N TYR A 1013 46.44 -0.01 36.77
CA TYR A 1013 46.86 -1.20 37.49
C TYR A 1013 48.38 -1.42 37.42
N SER A 1014 48.99 -1.25 36.24
CA SER A 1014 50.45 -1.39 36.07
C SER A 1014 51.25 -0.39 36.90
N LEU A 1015 50.70 0.80 37.13
CA LEU A 1015 51.31 1.87 37.91
C LEU A 1015 50.97 1.78 39.41
N LEU A 1016 49.90 1.08 39.79
CA LEU A 1016 49.40 0.96 41.16
C LEU A 1016 50.13 -0.16 41.92
N ASN A 1017 51.33 0.13 42.43
CA ASN A 1017 52.09 -0.80 43.26
C ASN A 1017 51.78 -0.65 44.76
N THR A 1018 50.77 -1.38 45.24
CA THR A 1018 50.34 -1.41 46.65
C THR A 1018 50.96 -2.56 47.45
N LYS A 1019 51.86 -3.36 46.86
CA LYS A 1019 52.51 -4.47 47.57
C LYS A 1019 53.36 -3.91 48.71
N GLU A 1020 53.03 -4.34 49.93
CA GLU A 1020 53.75 -3.99 51.15
C GLU A 1020 53.87 -2.47 51.38
N LEU A 1021 52.76 -1.74 51.14
CA LEU A 1021 52.71 -0.28 51.24
C LEU A 1021 52.15 0.21 52.59
N LEU A 1022 50.99 -0.29 53.01
CA LEU A 1022 50.32 0.12 54.26
C LEU A 1022 49.97 -1.08 55.12
N ARG A 1023 50.19 -0.96 56.43
CA ARG A 1023 49.85 -2.01 57.41
C ARG A 1023 48.39 -1.94 57.86
N GLN A 1024 47.82 -0.74 57.89
CA GLN A 1024 46.40 -0.49 58.20
C GLN A 1024 45.71 0.33 57.13
N SER A 1025 44.38 0.38 57.22
CA SER A 1025 43.57 1.25 56.39
C SER A 1025 43.92 2.72 56.66
N PRO A 1026 44.36 3.49 55.64
CA PRO A 1026 44.60 4.92 55.77
C PRO A 1026 43.29 5.72 55.84
N CYS A 1027 42.13 5.05 55.75
CA CYS A 1027 40.83 5.71 55.87
C CYS A 1027 40.42 5.93 57.33
N SER A 1028 41.07 5.28 58.30
CA SER A 1028 40.85 5.52 59.73
C SER A 1028 41.82 6.59 60.27
N ILE A 1029 41.38 7.36 61.27
CA ILE A 1029 42.23 8.37 61.94
C ILE A 1029 43.45 7.69 62.58
N ALA A 1030 43.23 6.57 63.28
CA ALA A 1030 44.29 5.78 63.90
C ALA A 1030 45.31 5.28 62.86
N GLY A 1031 44.86 4.73 61.72
CA GLY A 1031 45.75 4.21 60.68
C GLY A 1031 46.63 5.29 60.04
N LYS A 1032 46.14 6.53 59.91
CA LYS A 1032 46.98 7.68 59.47
C LYS A 1032 47.95 8.13 60.54
N MET A 1033 47.48 8.28 61.78
CA MET A 1033 48.26 8.79 62.90
C MET A 1033 49.36 7.82 63.34
N GLU A 1034 49.13 6.52 63.23
CA GLU A 1034 50.14 5.51 63.57
C GLU A 1034 51.39 5.63 62.69
N LEU A 1035 51.22 5.90 61.39
CA LEU A 1035 52.33 6.15 60.47
C LEU A 1035 53.14 7.40 60.83
N LEU A 1036 52.60 8.28 61.68
CA LEU A 1036 53.19 9.56 62.07
C LEU A 1036 53.60 9.59 63.55
N ALA A 1037 53.14 8.62 64.36
CA ALA A 1037 53.24 8.68 65.82
C ALA A 1037 54.69 8.74 66.33
N ARG A 1038 55.64 8.10 65.63
CA ARG A 1038 57.06 8.09 65.98
C ARG A 1038 57.92 9.06 65.16
N SER A 1039 57.29 9.87 64.31
CA SER A 1039 57.94 10.81 63.39
C SER A 1039 58.50 12.04 64.09
N GLU A 1040 59.68 12.51 63.69
CA GLU A 1040 60.21 13.81 64.14
C GLU A 1040 59.32 14.97 63.72
N LEU A 1041 58.55 14.79 62.63
CA LEU A 1041 57.51 15.70 62.14
C LEU A 1041 56.49 16.09 63.22
N CYS A 1042 56.08 15.11 64.04
CA CYS A 1042 55.11 15.33 65.12
C CYS A 1042 55.79 15.57 66.47
N ASN A 1043 56.96 14.98 66.71
CA ASN A 1043 57.66 15.06 68.00
C ASN A 1043 58.33 16.41 68.25
N THR A 1044 58.85 17.07 67.21
CA THR A 1044 59.50 18.37 67.33
C THR A 1044 58.57 19.49 66.86
N ARG A 1045 58.46 20.58 67.64
CA ARG A 1045 57.78 21.81 67.20
C ARG A 1045 58.57 22.61 66.14
N LYS A 1046 59.65 22.01 65.60
CA LYS A 1046 60.52 22.60 64.58
C LYS A 1046 59.87 22.62 63.20
N VAL A 1047 59.05 21.62 62.89
CA VAL A 1047 58.38 21.50 61.58
C VAL A 1047 56.92 21.96 61.64
N ILE A 1048 56.23 21.67 62.74
CA ILE A 1048 54.83 22.08 62.97
C ILE A 1048 54.78 23.07 64.15
N PRO A 1049 54.55 24.37 63.92
CA PRO A 1049 54.43 25.37 64.98
C PRO A 1049 53.11 25.21 65.76
N GLU A 1050 53.07 25.77 66.97
CA GLU A 1050 51.85 25.85 67.78
C GLU A 1050 50.81 26.75 67.12
N GLY A 1051 49.52 26.38 67.21
CA GLY A 1051 48.42 27.09 66.55
C GLY A 1051 48.15 26.67 65.10
N ALA A 1052 49.01 25.84 64.49
CA ALA A 1052 48.82 25.36 63.12
C ALA A 1052 47.57 24.49 62.92
N GLU A 1053 47.02 23.93 64.00
CA GLU A 1053 45.77 23.15 64.02
C GLU A 1053 44.54 23.98 63.64
N TRP A 1054 44.58 25.29 63.87
CA TRP A 1054 43.53 26.25 63.51
C TRP A 1054 43.67 26.80 62.09
N TRP A 1055 44.78 26.50 61.39
CA TRP A 1055 45.00 26.99 60.03
C TRP A 1055 44.28 26.12 59.00
N ASP A 1056 43.55 26.78 58.09
CA ASP A 1056 42.97 26.12 56.93
C ASP A 1056 44.05 25.79 55.87
N GLY A 1057 43.68 24.98 54.85
CA GLY A 1057 44.65 24.57 53.83
C GLY A 1057 45.26 25.73 53.01
N ARG A 1058 44.55 26.85 52.87
CA ARG A 1058 45.05 28.04 52.15
C ARG A 1058 46.02 28.84 53.01
N GLN A 1059 45.73 28.99 54.29
CA GLN A 1059 46.58 29.63 55.28
C GLN A 1059 47.90 28.87 55.45
N ARG A 1060 47.86 27.53 55.54
CA ARG A 1060 49.07 26.69 55.61
C ARG A 1060 50.00 26.92 54.43
N LYS A 1061 49.44 26.98 53.21
CA LYS A 1061 50.21 27.26 52.00
C LYS A 1061 50.76 28.69 51.96
N ARG A 1062 49.99 29.68 52.41
CA ARG A 1062 50.47 31.09 52.49
C ARG A 1062 51.60 31.27 53.50
N MET A 1063 51.53 30.55 54.62
CA MET A 1063 52.56 30.58 55.68
C MET A 1063 53.79 29.70 55.34
N GLY A 1064 53.81 29.04 54.19
CA GLY A 1064 54.90 28.14 53.79
C GLY A 1064 55.07 26.92 54.69
N LEU A 1065 53.99 26.45 55.33
CA LEU A 1065 54.03 25.29 56.23
C LEU A 1065 54.43 24.04 55.41
N PHE A 1066 55.62 23.50 55.71
CA PHE A 1066 56.33 22.40 55.02
C PHE A 1066 57.17 22.78 53.78
N ASP A 1067 57.34 24.06 53.46
CA ASP A 1067 58.25 24.48 52.38
C ASP A 1067 59.71 24.11 52.72
N GLY A 1068 60.43 23.57 51.74
CA GLY A 1068 61.82 23.10 51.92
C GLY A 1068 61.97 21.71 52.58
N TRP A 1069 60.88 21.10 53.06
CA TRP A 1069 60.90 19.75 53.63
C TRP A 1069 60.54 18.68 52.60
N PHE A 1070 61.19 17.53 52.72
CA PHE A 1070 60.92 16.35 51.90
C PHE A 1070 60.52 15.18 52.80
N PHE A 1071 59.49 14.44 52.37
CA PHE A 1071 58.90 13.36 53.15
C PHE A 1071 59.07 12.01 52.45
N SER A 1072 59.30 10.97 53.23
CA SER A 1072 59.40 9.59 52.74
C SER A 1072 58.58 8.64 53.62
N LEU A 1073 58.08 7.55 53.04
CA LEU A 1073 57.44 6.43 53.75
C LEU A 1073 58.37 5.21 53.69
N GLY A 1074 58.73 4.63 54.83
CA GLY A 1074 59.62 3.48 54.90
C GLY A 1074 59.98 3.10 56.32
N TRP A 1075 61.08 2.37 56.47
CA TRP A 1075 61.64 1.99 57.77
C TRP A 1075 62.63 3.05 58.28
N TRP A 1076 62.58 3.31 59.58
CA TRP A 1076 63.36 4.35 60.27
C TRP A 1076 63.94 3.82 61.59
N GLY A 1077 65.10 4.35 62.00
CA GLY A 1077 65.79 4.05 63.27
C GLY A 1077 66.85 2.94 63.18
N ASP A 1078 67.98 3.14 63.86
CA ASP A 1078 69.13 2.21 63.83
C ASP A 1078 68.99 1.06 64.85
N GLU A 1079 68.55 1.35 66.09
CA GLU A 1079 68.40 0.36 67.17
C GLU A 1079 66.96 -0.18 67.31
N MET A 1080 65.94 0.68 67.13
CA MET A 1080 64.53 0.33 67.21
C MET A 1080 63.81 0.68 65.90
N LYS A 1081 63.78 -0.27 64.95
CA LYS A 1081 63.16 -0.06 63.63
C LYS A 1081 61.64 0.11 63.73
N TRP A 1082 61.13 1.18 63.13
CA TRP A 1082 59.68 1.42 62.97
C TRP A 1082 59.33 1.77 61.52
N TYR A 1083 58.09 1.49 61.10
CA TYR A 1083 57.62 1.76 59.74
C TYR A 1083 56.66 2.96 59.75
N GLY A 1084 56.94 3.98 58.96
CA GLY A 1084 56.07 5.15 58.85
C GLY A 1084 56.65 6.31 58.05
N ILE A 1085 56.11 7.50 58.26
CA ILE A 1085 56.39 8.72 57.48
C ILE A 1085 57.26 9.65 58.32
N ASP A 1086 58.39 10.08 57.78
CA ASP A 1086 59.24 11.10 58.40
C ASP A 1086 59.92 12.00 57.35
N THR A 1087 60.58 13.05 57.84
CA THR A 1087 61.39 13.98 57.05
C THR A 1087 62.73 13.34 56.66
N GLY A 1088 63.16 13.54 55.42
CA GLY A 1088 64.40 12.95 54.89
C GLY A 1088 64.16 11.68 54.05
N ARG A 1089 65.17 10.79 53.99
CA ARG A 1089 65.17 9.59 53.12
C ARG A 1089 65.13 8.32 53.96
N ALA A 1090 64.01 7.59 53.90
CA ALA A 1090 63.81 6.33 54.62
C ALA A 1090 64.67 5.17 54.05
N GLU A 1091 64.92 4.13 54.85
CA GLU A 1091 65.48 2.87 54.36
C GLU A 1091 64.49 2.21 53.38
N LYS A 1092 64.98 1.69 52.25
CA LYS A 1092 64.14 0.97 51.30
C LYS A 1092 63.68 -0.35 51.92
N VAL A 1093 62.40 -0.68 51.72
CA VAL A 1093 61.88 -2.04 51.93
C VAL A 1093 62.66 -2.98 51.00
N GLN A 1094 63.45 -3.91 51.55
CA GLN A 1094 64.14 -4.96 50.79
C GLN A 1094 63.15 -6.04 50.35
#